data_AF-A0A0L7KYL5-F1
#
_entry.id   AF-A0A0L7KYL5-F1
#
_cell.length_a   1.000
_cell.length_b   1.000
_cell.length_c   1.000
_cell.angle_alpha   90.00
_cell.angle_beta   90.00
_cell.angle_gamma   90.00
#
_symmetry.space_group_name_H-M   'P 1'
#
loop_
_entity.id
_entity.type
_entity.pdbx_description
1 polymer ?
#
loop_
_entity_poly.entity_id
_entity_poly.type
_entity_poly.pdbx_seq_one_letter_code
_entity_poly.pdbx_strand_id
1 'polypeptide(L)'
;MGWACNPTAEPCIGGFARLTTMVRERLAAEPQSLLLNGGDSFQGTIWYNILRWNVLGNHEFDNGIEGVVPYLQHLDAPVVTANIIDDDEPTIQGLYEHSIVVERQGRKIGIIGVIIASTDTLAASGDLKFADEVETVKAEAEKLNAEGVDIIIVLSHCGLDIDRDIALNGGPYIDIIVGGHSHSLLYNDEVPVHSAFVPEGSYPIVVDQPDKKVLIVQAAAHTQYLGEIKLFFDDAGNLLEWQGHPHYIGNHVEQAPDILAIINQYLPIIEEQASEEIGSSMVELASNCFCNECNVGSFLCDAFLHAVLITFESVILAVPFENNIEVFDLRGDHIMEMLEYSVANDPWPGARMLQVSVRCIDCDVPRYEPLQLDKYYKVVTQTFMGEGGDGFSMVSNNRKNVEVVGVDYDIVMDYIRQQSPVFAEVDGLSFVSSQERFPVNILHYNDFHARFVQTSPLGGVCNPTAAPCIGGFARLATMVLGNHEFDNGIEGVVPYLQHLEAPVVTANIIDDDEPTIQGLYEHSIVVERQGRKIGIIGVIIASTDTLAATGDLKFTDEVETVKAEAEKLNAEGVNIIIVLSHCGLDIDREIALNGGPFIDIIVGGHSHTLLYNDEAPIHSAFVPQGPYPVIVEQSERKVLIVQAAAHTQYLGEIKLFFDDAGNLLEWQGNPHYIGTDIEQAADVLAKIDQYLPMIEEMASEEIGSSMVNLASNCACSECNLGSFLCDAFMHGVMHWAEEDNWHYAHFCVINQGGIRSSIEHGTITFESTILAVPFENNVEVFDLRGDHIMEMLEYSVANDPYAGARMLQVSGIRSVFDGARPLGERVLNVTVRCIECSVPRYEPINLDKYYKVMTTDFIGNGGGDYTNVEVVGVDYDIVMNYIRQQSPVFAEVDGRIQISNPCIV
;
A
#
# COMPACT_ATOMS: atom_id res chain seq x y z
N MET A 1 20.70 1.31 -13.81
CA MET A 1 21.85 2.25 -13.74
C MET A 1 22.57 2.20 -15.07
N GLY A 2 22.80 3.33 -15.76
CA GLY A 2 23.18 3.45 -17.18
C GLY A 2 24.56 2.93 -17.61
N TRP A 3 24.98 1.75 -17.18
CA TRP A 3 26.23 1.10 -17.58
C TRP A 3 26.15 0.51 -19.00
N ALA A 4 27.31 0.31 -19.63
CA ALA A 4 27.37 -0.45 -20.87
C ALA A 4 26.85 -1.87 -20.65
N CYS A 5 25.85 -2.29 -21.42
CA CYS A 5 25.27 -3.61 -21.23
C CYS A 5 26.27 -4.71 -21.59
N ASN A 6 26.43 -5.69 -20.70
CA ASN A 6 27.05 -6.96 -21.02
C ASN A 6 25.97 -8.05 -21.21
N PRO A 7 25.59 -8.39 -22.46
CA PRO A 7 24.54 -9.37 -22.74
C PRO A 7 24.88 -10.80 -22.27
N THR A 8 26.14 -11.06 -21.87
CA THR A 8 26.56 -12.34 -21.28
C THR A 8 26.39 -12.40 -19.77
N ALA A 9 26.25 -11.25 -19.11
CA ALA A 9 25.99 -11.17 -17.67
C ALA A 9 24.49 -11.00 -17.40
N GLU A 10 23.81 -10.10 -18.12
CA GLU A 10 22.40 -9.77 -17.92
C GLU A 10 21.71 -9.37 -19.25
N PRO A 11 20.37 -9.47 -19.35
CA PRO A 11 19.64 -9.00 -20.52
C PRO A 11 19.80 -7.49 -20.77
N CYS A 12 20.09 -7.08 -22.00
CA CYS A 12 20.14 -5.65 -22.35
C CYS A 12 18.75 -5.11 -22.61
N ILE A 13 18.53 -3.88 -22.17
CA ILE A 13 17.25 -3.17 -22.25
C ILE A 13 17.47 -1.77 -22.82
N GLY A 14 16.48 -1.24 -23.51
CA GLY A 14 16.47 0.10 -24.10
C GLY A 14 17.59 0.38 -25.12
N GLY A 15 17.88 1.67 -25.27
CA GLY A 15 18.87 2.26 -26.15
C GLY A 15 18.27 2.81 -27.45
N PHE A 16 18.76 3.98 -27.89
CA PHE A 16 18.30 4.65 -29.12
C PHE A 16 18.32 3.77 -30.37
N ALA A 17 19.26 2.83 -30.47
CA ALA A 17 19.31 1.91 -31.61
C ALA A 17 18.10 0.95 -31.64
N ARG A 18 17.66 0.42 -30.49
CA ARG A 18 16.46 -0.43 -30.41
C ARG A 18 15.18 0.39 -30.52
N LEU A 19 15.13 1.54 -29.85
CA LEU A 19 14.03 2.50 -29.96
C LEU A 19 13.79 2.88 -31.43
N THR A 20 14.86 3.18 -32.18
CA THR A 20 14.75 3.52 -33.60
C THR A 20 14.19 2.37 -34.44
N THR A 21 14.61 1.13 -34.18
CA THR A 21 14.01 -0.04 -34.85
C THR A 21 12.53 -0.13 -34.55
N MET A 22 12.15 -0.09 -33.27
CA MET A 22 10.74 -0.19 -32.85
C MET A 22 9.91 0.94 -33.49
N VAL A 23 10.38 2.18 -33.44
CA VAL A 23 9.72 3.34 -34.06
C VAL A 23 9.54 3.14 -35.57
N ARG A 24 10.57 2.67 -36.28
CA ARG A 24 10.48 2.39 -37.72
C ARG A 24 9.48 1.28 -38.04
N GLU A 25 9.45 0.22 -37.24
CA GLU A 25 8.46 -0.85 -37.40
C GLU A 25 7.04 -0.35 -37.16
N ARG A 26 6.82 0.45 -36.11
CA ARG A 26 5.50 1.01 -35.81
C ARG A 26 5.05 2.00 -36.88
N LEU A 27 5.93 2.89 -37.34
CA LEU A 27 5.63 3.82 -38.44
C LEU A 27 5.42 3.10 -39.78
N ALA A 28 6.07 1.95 -40.01
CA ALA A 28 5.81 1.15 -41.20
C ALA A 28 4.44 0.44 -41.13
N ALA A 29 4.04 -0.01 -39.93
CA ALA A 29 2.74 -0.61 -39.68
C ALA A 29 1.60 0.42 -39.76
N GLU A 30 1.82 1.62 -39.21
CA GLU A 30 0.86 2.72 -39.13
C GLU A 30 1.49 4.05 -39.62
N PRO A 31 1.57 4.29 -40.95
CA PRO A 31 2.28 5.43 -41.53
C PRO A 31 1.70 6.82 -41.22
N GLN A 32 0.57 6.89 -40.51
CA GLN A 32 -0.08 8.14 -40.11
C GLN A 32 0.21 8.52 -38.65
N SER A 33 0.89 7.66 -37.90
CA SER A 33 1.23 7.92 -36.49
C SER A 33 2.06 9.18 -36.32
N LEU A 34 1.86 9.83 -35.17
CA LEU A 34 2.69 10.94 -34.70
C LEU A 34 3.74 10.36 -33.77
N LEU A 35 5.02 10.67 -34.01
CA LEU A 35 6.09 10.38 -33.07
C LEU A 35 6.28 11.61 -32.18
N LEU A 36 6.05 11.45 -30.89
CA LEU A 36 6.16 12.51 -29.90
C LEU A 36 7.30 12.15 -28.93
N ASN A 37 8.14 13.12 -28.58
CA ASN A 37 9.20 12.97 -27.60
C ASN A 37 8.89 13.91 -26.43
N GLY A 38 8.73 13.35 -25.23
CA GLY A 38 8.35 14.08 -24.02
C GLY A 38 9.49 14.79 -23.31
N GLY A 39 10.70 14.85 -23.86
CA GLY A 39 11.81 15.62 -23.29
C GLY A 39 12.85 14.83 -22.52
N ASP A 40 13.72 15.52 -21.77
CA ASP A 40 14.84 14.99 -20.98
C ASP A 40 15.72 13.99 -21.75
N SER A 41 15.97 14.29 -23.01
CA SER A 41 16.78 13.44 -23.86
C SER A 41 18.29 13.65 -23.64
N PHE A 42 18.70 14.74 -22.99
CA PHE A 42 20.09 15.05 -22.61
C PHE A 42 20.69 14.05 -21.61
N GLN A 43 20.07 13.85 -20.45
CA GLN A 43 20.71 13.83 -19.13
C GLN A 43 21.49 12.56 -18.72
N GLY A 44 22.40 12.70 -17.74
CA GLY A 44 22.60 11.68 -16.69
C GLY A 44 23.29 10.39 -17.12
N THR A 45 24.07 10.41 -18.20
CA THR A 45 24.77 9.22 -18.73
C THR A 45 26.20 9.52 -19.16
N ILE A 46 27.04 8.50 -19.24
CA ILE A 46 28.41 8.66 -19.78
C ILE A 46 28.41 9.18 -21.23
N TRP A 47 27.37 8.86 -22.00
CA TRP A 47 27.15 9.38 -23.35
C TRP A 47 26.93 10.89 -23.31
N TYR A 48 26.10 11.37 -22.38
CA TYR A 48 25.90 12.79 -22.15
C TYR A 48 27.18 13.47 -21.67
N ASN A 49 27.82 12.95 -20.62
CA ASN A 49 28.99 13.58 -19.98
C ASN A 49 30.19 13.71 -20.93
N ILE A 50 30.17 13.00 -22.07
CA ILE A 50 31.18 13.07 -23.15
C ILE A 50 30.67 13.78 -24.43
N LEU A 51 29.34 13.86 -24.69
CA LEU A 51 28.78 14.34 -25.98
C LEU A 51 27.71 15.46 -25.87
N ARG A 52 26.98 15.59 -24.76
CA ARG A 52 26.07 16.68 -24.34
C ARG A 52 24.89 17.13 -25.28
N TRP A 53 23.98 16.25 -25.78
CA TRP A 53 22.80 16.69 -26.60
C TRP A 53 21.50 15.82 -26.56
N ASN A 54 20.33 16.46 -26.86
CA ASN A 54 19.26 16.11 -27.84
C ASN A 54 17.75 15.86 -27.44
N VAL A 55 17.01 16.75 -26.71
CA VAL A 55 15.53 17.13 -26.86
C VAL A 55 14.75 17.50 -25.56
N LEU A 56 14.16 18.72 -25.51
CA LEU A 56 13.59 19.47 -24.34
C LEU A 56 12.62 18.73 -23.39
N GLY A 57 13.11 18.47 -22.17
CA GLY A 57 12.46 18.61 -20.86
C GLY A 57 13.24 19.67 -20.05
N ASN A 58 13.43 19.51 -18.73
CA ASN A 58 14.19 20.47 -17.91
C ASN A 58 15.71 20.26 -17.99
N HIS A 59 16.18 19.05 -18.28
CA HIS A 59 17.62 18.74 -18.26
C HIS A 59 18.40 19.16 -19.51
N GLU A 60 17.70 19.59 -20.56
CA GLU A 60 18.33 20.28 -21.67
C GLU A 60 19.02 21.57 -21.21
N PHE A 61 18.51 22.21 -20.15
CA PHE A 61 19.07 23.44 -19.59
C PHE A 61 20.26 23.21 -18.66
N ASP A 62 20.69 21.97 -18.41
CA ASP A 62 21.80 21.65 -17.48
C ASP A 62 23.12 22.37 -17.84
N ASN A 63 23.36 22.66 -19.12
CA ASN A 63 24.54 23.42 -19.59
C ASN A 63 24.23 24.89 -19.97
N GLY A 64 23.13 25.44 -19.45
CA GLY A 64 22.72 26.79 -19.80
C GLY A 64 22.09 26.92 -21.19
N ILE A 65 21.62 28.14 -21.49
CA ILE A 65 21.08 28.50 -22.81
C ILE A 65 22.11 28.28 -23.93
N GLU A 66 23.40 28.48 -23.64
CA GLU A 66 24.50 28.22 -24.59
C GLU A 66 24.61 26.74 -24.98
N GLY A 67 24.18 25.80 -24.12
CA GLY A 67 24.11 24.37 -24.42
C GLY A 67 22.84 23.99 -25.19
N VAL A 68 21.72 24.65 -24.92
CA VAL A 68 20.43 24.35 -25.57
C VAL A 68 20.36 24.84 -27.01
N VAL A 69 20.78 26.09 -27.26
CA VAL A 69 20.62 26.76 -28.55
C VAL A 69 21.24 25.98 -29.72
N PRO A 70 22.49 25.47 -29.63
CA PRO A 70 23.07 24.68 -30.71
C PRO A 70 22.31 23.38 -30.98
N TYR A 71 21.79 22.69 -29.95
CA TYR A 71 20.98 21.48 -30.19
C TYR A 71 19.68 21.84 -30.93
N LEU A 72 18.95 22.87 -30.48
CA LEU A 72 17.71 23.32 -31.14
C LEU A 72 17.94 23.70 -32.61
N GLN A 73 19.06 24.36 -32.92
CA GLN A 73 19.43 24.74 -34.28
C GLN A 73 19.73 23.56 -35.22
N HIS A 74 20.13 22.41 -34.67
CA HIS A 74 20.48 21.21 -35.44
C HIS A 74 19.36 20.15 -35.41
N LEU A 75 18.24 20.41 -34.75
CA LEU A 75 17.12 19.49 -34.68
C LEU A 75 16.28 19.56 -35.96
N ASP A 76 16.05 18.41 -36.60
CA ASP A 76 15.16 18.29 -37.77
C ASP A 76 13.72 17.95 -37.35
N ALA A 77 13.23 18.61 -36.30
CA ALA A 77 11.89 18.43 -35.75
C ALA A 77 11.39 19.73 -35.09
N PRO A 78 10.07 20.03 -35.12
CA PRO A 78 9.51 21.13 -34.35
C PRO A 78 9.65 20.90 -32.84
N VAL A 79 9.98 21.95 -32.10
CA VAL A 79 10.04 21.95 -30.64
C VAL A 79 8.89 22.79 -30.10
N VAL A 80 8.16 22.26 -29.12
CA VAL A 80 7.00 22.94 -28.54
C VAL A 80 7.13 23.12 -27.04
N THR A 81 6.82 24.31 -26.53
CA THR A 81 6.64 24.61 -25.10
C THR A 81 5.94 25.97 -24.95
N ALA A 82 4.78 25.99 -24.30
CA ALA A 82 3.89 27.15 -24.26
C ALA A 82 4.16 28.07 -23.06
N ASN A 83 4.78 27.55 -22.00
CA ASN A 83 4.92 28.26 -20.73
C ASN A 83 6.32 28.86 -20.51
N ILE A 84 7.18 28.94 -21.53
CA ILE A 84 8.43 29.70 -21.46
C ILE A 84 8.15 31.19 -21.69
N ILE A 85 8.66 32.03 -20.79
CA ILE A 85 8.72 33.48 -20.91
C ILE A 85 10.19 33.84 -21.16
N ASP A 86 10.48 34.30 -22.38
CA ASP A 86 11.84 34.54 -22.91
C ASP A 86 12.12 36.02 -23.23
N ASP A 87 11.37 36.95 -22.61
CA ASP A 87 11.49 38.40 -22.83
C ASP A 87 12.94 38.91 -22.66
N ASP A 88 13.67 38.32 -21.71
CA ASP A 88 15.05 38.68 -21.37
C ASP A 88 16.10 37.76 -22.02
N GLU A 89 15.70 36.75 -22.82
CA GLU A 89 16.58 35.75 -23.45
C GLU A 89 16.42 35.71 -24.99
N PRO A 90 16.92 36.70 -25.74
CA PRO A 90 16.71 36.82 -27.18
C PRO A 90 17.38 35.72 -28.02
N THR A 91 18.24 34.89 -27.42
CA THR A 91 19.01 33.86 -28.15
C THR A 91 18.21 32.59 -28.41
N ILE A 92 17.18 32.31 -27.61
CA ILE A 92 16.30 31.16 -27.74
C ILE A 92 14.98 31.49 -28.46
N GLN A 93 14.62 32.78 -28.54
CA GLN A 93 13.43 33.29 -29.24
C GLN A 93 13.34 32.74 -30.68
N GLY A 94 12.21 32.11 -31.01
CA GLY A 94 11.93 31.56 -32.33
C GLY A 94 12.62 30.21 -32.64
N LEU A 95 13.26 29.57 -31.65
CA LEU A 95 13.76 28.20 -31.77
C LEU A 95 12.74 27.13 -31.29
N TYR A 96 11.62 27.57 -30.72
CA TYR A 96 10.50 26.74 -30.30
C TYR A 96 9.19 27.48 -30.60
N GLU A 97 8.08 26.73 -30.58
CA GLU A 97 6.73 27.25 -30.75
C GLU A 97 5.91 26.94 -29.49
N HIS A 98 4.84 27.70 -29.19
CA HIS A 98 3.96 27.34 -28.07
C HIS A 98 3.16 26.08 -28.38
N SER A 99 2.70 25.99 -29.62
CA SER A 99 1.97 24.85 -30.16
C SER A 99 2.19 24.73 -31.66
N ILE A 100 1.93 23.54 -32.21
CA ILE A 100 1.92 23.31 -33.66
C ILE A 100 0.61 22.65 -34.09
N VAL A 101 0.24 22.84 -35.35
CA VAL A 101 -0.90 22.16 -35.96
C VAL A 101 -0.42 21.26 -37.08
N VAL A 102 -0.76 19.98 -36.99
CA VAL A 102 -0.49 18.99 -38.04
C VAL A 102 -1.80 18.48 -38.63
N GLU A 103 -1.82 18.22 -39.92
CA GLU A 103 -2.99 17.65 -40.59
C GLU A 103 -2.79 16.15 -40.81
N ARG A 104 -3.79 15.34 -40.44
CA ARG A 104 -3.84 13.90 -40.71
C ARG A 104 -5.23 13.52 -41.22
N GLN A 105 -5.27 12.88 -42.38
CA GLN A 105 -6.51 12.45 -43.03
C GLN A 105 -7.58 13.57 -43.13
N GLY A 106 -7.15 14.83 -43.32
CA GLY A 106 -8.06 15.99 -43.44
C GLY A 106 -8.51 16.60 -42.11
N ARG A 107 -8.01 16.13 -40.96
CA ARG A 107 -8.28 16.70 -39.63
C ARG A 107 -7.07 17.44 -39.08
N LYS A 108 -7.32 18.54 -38.37
CA LYS A 108 -6.28 19.32 -37.71
C LYS A 108 -6.06 18.82 -36.29
N ILE A 109 -4.81 18.51 -35.97
CA ILE A 109 -4.36 18.08 -34.64
C ILE A 109 -3.41 19.15 -34.10
N GLY A 110 -3.78 19.76 -32.99
CA GLY A 110 -2.96 20.70 -32.25
C GLY A 110 -2.11 19.96 -31.23
N ILE A 111 -0.84 20.33 -31.12
CA ILE A 111 0.09 19.78 -30.13
C ILE A 111 0.63 20.96 -29.32
N ILE A 112 0.28 21.00 -28.04
CA ILE A 112 0.72 22.01 -27.07
C ILE A 112 1.88 21.42 -26.29
N GLY A 113 3.01 22.12 -26.19
CA GLY A 113 4.09 21.73 -25.30
C GLY A 113 3.94 22.40 -23.93
N VAL A 114 4.35 21.73 -22.86
CA VAL A 114 4.43 22.33 -21.51
C VAL A 114 5.53 21.66 -20.69
N ILE A 115 6.26 22.45 -19.92
CA ILE A 115 7.34 22.00 -19.03
C ILE A 115 7.04 22.43 -17.59
N ILE A 116 7.53 21.71 -16.58
CA ILE A 116 7.29 22.07 -15.17
C ILE A 116 7.73 23.51 -14.87
N ALA A 117 6.90 24.29 -14.18
CA ALA A 117 7.12 25.71 -13.91
C ALA A 117 8.31 25.95 -12.97
N SER A 118 8.72 24.94 -12.20
CA SER A 118 9.92 24.98 -11.36
C SER A 118 11.24 24.79 -12.13
N THR A 119 11.22 24.71 -13.45
CA THR A 119 12.42 24.50 -14.27
C THR A 119 13.54 25.52 -13.99
N ASP A 120 13.21 26.77 -13.67
CA ASP A 120 14.21 27.80 -13.34
C ASP A 120 14.93 27.57 -12.00
N THR A 121 14.43 26.64 -11.19
CA THR A 121 15.10 26.14 -9.99
C THR A 121 15.76 24.78 -10.18
N LEU A 122 15.26 23.95 -11.11
CA LEU A 122 15.72 22.58 -11.33
C LEU A 122 16.88 22.46 -12.34
N ALA A 123 17.11 23.48 -13.16
CA ALA A 123 18.17 23.48 -14.17
C ALA A 123 18.72 24.89 -14.42
N ALA A 124 19.86 24.99 -15.14
CA ALA A 124 20.50 26.27 -15.42
C ALA A 124 19.79 27.04 -16.55
N SER A 125 18.52 27.41 -16.38
CA SER A 125 17.69 28.00 -17.44
C SER A 125 18.02 29.46 -17.80
N GLY A 126 19.05 30.08 -17.20
CA GLY A 126 19.38 31.49 -17.45
C GLY A 126 18.29 32.46 -16.97
N ASP A 127 18.05 33.53 -17.74
CA ASP A 127 17.03 34.54 -17.42
C ASP A 127 15.60 34.10 -17.81
N LEU A 128 15.42 32.85 -18.27
CA LEU A 128 14.09 32.30 -18.57
C LEU A 128 13.20 32.26 -17.32
N LYS A 129 11.91 32.45 -17.57
CA LYS A 129 10.83 32.35 -16.58
C LYS A 129 9.80 31.37 -17.11
N PHE A 130 9.09 30.70 -16.20
CA PHE A 130 8.10 29.69 -16.56
C PHE A 130 6.74 30.06 -15.97
N ALA A 131 5.72 30.09 -16.82
CA ALA A 131 4.34 30.34 -16.42
C ALA A 131 3.69 29.07 -15.87
N ASP A 132 2.59 29.26 -15.12
CA ASP A 132 1.74 28.19 -14.61
C ASP A 132 1.28 27.25 -15.73
N GLU A 133 1.46 25.96 -15.51
CA GLU A 133 1.27 24.90 -16.50
C GLU A 133 -0.20 24.78 -16.91
N VAL A 134 -1.10 24.76 -15.93
CA VAL A 134 -2.54 24.56 -16.14
C VAL A 134 -3.15 25.74 -16.88
N GLU A 135 -2.90 26.95 -16.42
CA GLU A 135 -3.44 28.18 -17.03
C GLU A 135 -2.86 28.42 -18.43
N THR A 136 -1.59 28.07 -18.64
CA THR A 136 -0.96 28.20 -19.97
C THR A 136 -1.53 27.20 -20.97
N VAL A 137 -1.63 25.91 -20.58
CA VAL A 137 -2.21 24.87 -21.46
C VAL A 137 -3.65 25.22 -21.81
N LYS A 138 -4.43 25.68 -20.84
CA LYS A 138 -5.82 26.11 -21.05
C LYS A 138 -5.94 27.24 -22.05
N ALA A 139 -5.12 28.29 -21.91
CA ALA A 139 -5.14 29.43 -22.83
C ALA A 139 -4.76 29.04 -24.27
N GLU A 140 -3.74 28.19 -24.43
CA GLU A 140 -3.29 27.75 -25.76
C GLU A 140 -4.30 26.76 -26.39
N ALA A 141 -4.94 25.89 -25.59
CA ALA A 141 -6.00 25.00 -26.07
C ALA A 141 -7.23 25.77 -26.54
N GLU A 142 -7.64 26.83 -25.83
CA GLU A 142 -8.72 27.73 -26.25
C GLU A 142 -8.41 28.42 -27.58
N LYS A 143 -7.15 28.86 -27.77
CA LYS A 143 -6.69 29.47 -29.02
C LYS A 143 -6.73 28.48 -30.19
N LEU A 144 -6.19 27.26 -30.03
CA LEU A 144 -6.21 26.24 -31.08
C LEU A 144 -7.64 25.84 -31.47
N ASN A 145 -8.51 25.66 -30.48
CA ASN A 145 -9.93 25.38 -30.74
C ASN A 145 -10.60 26.54 -31.53
N ALA A 146 -10.29 27.80 -31.22
CA ALA A 146 -10.79 28.95 -31.96
C ALA A 146 -10.29 29.01 -33.42
N GLU A 147 -9.13 28.41 -33.71
CA GLU A 147 -8.56 28.26 -35.07
C GLU A 147 -9.15 27.05 -35.84
N GLY A 148 -10.11 26.36 -35.23
CA GLY A 148 -10.79 25.19 -35.79
C GLY A 148 -9.90 23.95 -35.80
N VAL A 149 -9.06 23.79 -34.77
CA VAL A 149 -8.36 22.53 -34.50
C VAL A 149 -9.33 21.56 -33.83
N ASP A 150 -9.37 20.34 -34.34
CA ASP A 150 -10.40 19.35 -33.99
C ASP A 150 -9.95 18.38 -32.88
N ILE A 151 -8.63 18.22 -32.70
CA ILE A 151 -8.02 17.31 -31.71
C ILE A 151 -6.85 18.05 -31.05
N ILE A 152 -6.78 18.04 -29.71
CA ILE A 152 -5.69 18.68 -28.96
C ILE A 152 -4.94 17.67 -28.10
N ILE A 153 -3.64 17.58 -28.36
CA ILE A 153 -2.65 16.80 -27.62
C ILE A 153 -1.82 17.75 -26.76
N VAL A 154 -1.69 17.46 -25.47
CA VAL A 154 -0.71 18.11 -24.60
C VAL A 154 0.50 17.20 -24.50
N LEU A 155 1.66 17.68 -24.94
CA LEU A 155 2.94 17.02 -24.76
C LEU A 155 3.60 17.64 -23.52
N SER A 156 3.57 16.91 -22.41
CA SER A 156 3.88 17.43 -21.08
C SER A 156 5.18 16.85 -20.53
N HIS A 157 6.00 17.72 -19.96
CA HIS A 157 7.14 17.36 -19.11
C HIS A 157 6.95 17.96 -17.70
N CYS A 158 5.84 17.63 -17.06
CA CYS A 158 5.46 18.19 -15.75
C CYS A 158 5.30 17.16 -14.62
N GLY A 159 5.27 15.87 -14.96
CA GLY A 159 5.06 14.78 -14.01
C GLY A 159 3.59 14.36 -13.94
N LEU A 160 3.35 13.11 -13.56
CA LEU A 160 2.01 12.50 -13.58
C LEU A 160 0.97 13.26 -12.75
N ASP A 161 1.38 13.88 -11.63
CA ASP A 161 0.46 14.64 -10.78
C ASP A 161 0.03 15.96 -11.43
N ILE A 162 0.95 16.68 -12.07
CA ILE A 162 0.61 17.89 -12.83
C ILE A 162 -0.17 17.53 -14.09
N ASP A 163 0.12 16.40 -14.74
CA ASP A 163 -0.66 15.90 -15.88
C ASP A 163 -2.12 15.63 -15.48
N ARG A 164 -2.36 15.06 -14.29
CA ARG A 164 -3.71 14.89 -13.73
C ARG A 164 -4.38 16.24 -13.48
N ASP A 165 -3.64 17.23 -12.99
CA ASP A 165 -4.16 18.58 -12.75
C ASP A 165 -4.54 19.28 -14.08
N ILE A 166 -3.67 19.21 -15.09
CA ILE A 166 -3.97 19.69 -16.45
C ILE A 166 -5.20 18.97 -17.03
N ALA A 167 -5.34 17.65 -16.83
CA ALA A 167 -6.51 16.92 -17.32
C ALA A 167 -7.81 17.33 -16.62
N LEU A 168 -7.76 17.72 -15.34
CA LEU A 168 -8.93 18.16 -14.57
C LEU A 168 -9.27 19.63 -14.81
N ASN A 169 -8.26 20.49 -14.89
CA ASN A 169 -8.40 21.95 -14.77
C ASN A 169 -7.93 22.73 -16.02
N GLY A 170 -7.26 22.08 -16.97
CA GLY A 170 -6.76 22.67 -18.22
C GLY A 170 -7.83 23.01 -19.26
N GLY A 171 -9.11 22.82 -18.92
CA GLY A 171 -10.26 23.18 -19.77
C GLY A 171 -10.77 22.05 -20.67
N PRO A 172 -11.83 22.31 -21.45
CA PRO A 172 -12.63 21.28 -22.11
C PRO A 172 -12.09 20.85 -23.48
N TYR A 173 -11.00 21.42 -23.97
CA TYR A 173 -10.54 21.19 -25.35
C TYR A 173 -9.46 20.11 -25.46
N ILE A 174 -8.83 19.71 -24.34
CA ILE A 174 -7.75 18.71 -24.31
C ILE A 174 -8.32 17.31 -24.51
N ASP A 175 -7.76 16.50 -25.41
CA ASP A 175 -8.20 15.11 -25.64
C ASP A 175 -7.25 14.09 -25.02
N ILE A 176 -5.95 14.36 -25.08
CA ILE A 176 -4.91 13.47 -24.57
C ILE A 176 -3.70 14.25 -24.08
N ILE A 177 -3.10 13.78 -23.00
CA ILE A 177 -1.84 14.23 -22.43
C ILE A 177 -0.83 13.10 -22.58
N VAL A 178 0.30 13.40 -23.22
CA VAL A 178 1.46 12.52 -23.35
C VAL A 178 2.53 13.07 -22.42
N GLY A 179 2.73 12.41 -21.27
CA GLY A 179 3.48 12.92 -20.14
C GLY A 179 4.87 12.34 -19.94
N GLY A 180 5.70 13.04 -19.16
CA GLY A 180 7.06 12.69 -18.75
C GLY A 180 7.40 13.23 -17.35
N HIS A 181 8.69 13.42 -17.06
CA HIS A 181 9.27 13.94 -15.80
C HIS A 181 9.18 13.00 -14.57
N SER A 182 8.02 12.41 -14.26
CA SER A 182 7.85 11.53 -13.08
C SER A 182 8.38 10.11 -13.27
N HIS A 183 8.84 9.77 -14.48
CA HIS A 183 9.28 8.42 -14.87
C HIS A 183 8.19 7.33 -14.73
N SER A 184 6.91 7.71 -14.67
CA SER A 184 5.84 6.77 -14.38
C SER A 184 5.58 5.82 -15.54
N LEU A 185 5.43 4.53 -15.22
CA LEU A 185 4.97 3.52 -16.17
C LEU A 185 3.45 3.38 -16.06
N LEU A 186 2.71 3.77 -17.09
CA LEU A 186 1.30 3.38 -17.20
C LEU A 186 1.22 2.12 -18.05
N TYR A 187 0.61 1.03 -17.57
CA TYR A 187 0.67 -0.28 -18.24
C TYR A 187 -0.50 -1.17 -17.84
N ASN A 188 -1.13 -1.85 -18.80
CA ASN A 188 -2.30 -2.72 -18.54
C ASN A 188 -1.96 -4.22 -18.49
N ASP A 189 -0.87 -4.63 -19.11
CA ASP A 189 -0.49 -6.03 -19.24
C ASP A 189 0.45 -6.45 -18.10
N GLU A 190 0.81 -7.73 -18.03
CA GLU A 190 1.89 -8.18 -17.14
C GLU A 190 3.21 -7.49 -17.52
N VAL A 191 3.87 -6.89 -16.52
CA VAL A 191 5.15 -6.22 -16.74
C VAL A 191 6.22 -7.25 -17.09
N PRO A 192 7.05 -7.01 -18.12
CA PRO A 192 8.16 -7.89 -18.46
C PRO A 192 9.10 -8.13 -17.28
N VAL A 193 9.50 -9.38 -17.07
CA VAL A 193 10.33 -9.88 -15.95
C VAL A 193 11.65 -9.10 -15.73
N HIS A 194 12.13 -8.38 -16.74
CA HIS A 194 13.36 -7.59 -16.70
C HIS A 194 13.14 -6.07 -16.75
N SER A 195 11.90 -5.61 -16.53
CA SER A 195 11.64 -4.20 -16.31
C SER A 195 11.94 -3.82 -14.86
N ALA A 196 12.57 -2.66 -14.67
CA ALA A 196 12.79 -2.09 -13.34
C ALA A 196 11.63 -1.17 -12.88
N PHE A 197 10.60 -1.01 -13.72
CA PHE A 197 9.47 -0.12 -13.45
C PHE A 197 8.24 -0.91 -13.01
N VAL A 198 7.57 -0.42 -11.97
CA VAL A 198 6.27 -0.91 -11.53
C VAL A 198 5.18 -0.01 -12.13
N PRO A 199 4.04 -0.54 -12.63
CA PRO A 199 3.00 0.30 -13.20
C PRO A 199 2.35 1.16 -12.13
N GLU A 200 2.21 2.45 -12.39
CA GLU A 200 1.56 3.44 -11.50
C GLU A 200 0.10 3.69 -11.88
N GLY A 201 -0.40 2.99 -12.90
CA GLY A 201 -1.78 3.07 -13.35
C GLY A 201 -2.00 2.42 -14.71
N SER A 202 -3.25 2.46 -15.19
CA SER A 202 -3.63 1.94 -16.50
C SER A 202 -3.07 2.80 -17.64
N TYR A 203 -2.81 2.18 -18.80
CA TYR A 203 -2.49 2.87 -20.04
C TYR A 203 -3.70 2.88 -21.00
N PRO A 204 -4.34 4.03 -21.27
CA PRO A 204 -4.18 5.32 -20.60
C PRO A 204 -4.87 5.36 -19.22
N ILE A 205 -4.52 6.35 -18.40
CA ILE A 205 -5.40 6.83 -17.32
C ILE A 205 -6.52 7.63 -18.00
N VAL A 206 -7.76 7.42 -17.56
CA VAL A 206 -8.94 8.12 -18.09
C VAL A 206 -9.43 9.09 -17.04
N VAL A 207 -9.39 10.38 -17.35
CA VAL A 207 -9.95 11.45 -16.51
C VAL A 207 -11.30 11.87 -17.11
N ASP A 208 -12.36 11.67 -16.34
CA ASP A 208 -13.72 12.05 -16.74
C ASP A 208 -13.95 13.55 -16.47
N GLN A 209 -14.26 14.31 -17.53
CA GLN A 209 -14.83 15.65 -17.46
C GLN A 209 -16.34 15.60 -17.73
N PRO A 210 -17.12 16.64 -17.35
CA PRO A 210 -18.59 16.62 -17.50
C PRO A 210 -19.12 16.25 -18.90
N ASP A 211 -18.41 16.63 -19.96
CA ASP A 211 -18.86 16.46 -21.35
C ASP A 211 -17.87 15.66 -22.23
N LYS A 212 -16.72 15.22 -21.69
CA LYS A 212 -15.70 14.46 -22.45
C LYS A 212 -14.76 13.66 -21.54
N LYS A 213 -13.91 12.83 -22.15
CA LYS A 213 -12.80 12.15 -21.48
C LYS A 213 -11.48 12.77 -21.90
N VAL A 214 -10.55 12.91 -20.96
CA VAL A 214 -9.14 13.25 -21.22
C VAL A 214 -8.29 12.03 -20.90
N LEU A 215 -7.46 11.61 -21.84
CA LEU A 215 -6.55 10.48 -21.64
C LEU A 215 -5.18 10.96 -21.17
N ILE A 216 -4.54 10.24 -20.27
CA ILE A 216 -3.14 10.48 -19.89
C ILE A 216 -2.33 9.22 -20.20
N VAL A 217 -1.23 9.38 -20.93
CA VAL A 217 -0.29 8.30 -21.25
C VAL A 217 1.13 8.67 -20.82
N GLN A 218 1.80 7.75 -20.13
CA GLN A 218 3.23 7.82 -19.82
C GLN A 218 3.87 6.43 -20.02
N ALA A 219 5.12 6.39 -20.47
CA ALA A 219 5.82 5.16 -20.86
C ALA A 219 7.20 5.06 -20.19
N ALA A 220 7.24 5.25 -18.87
CA ALA A 220 8.45 5.16 -18.05
C ALA A 220 9.59 6.07 -18.54
N ALA A 221 10.85 5.67 -18.28
CA ALA A 221 12.05 6.41 -18.65
C ALA A 221 13.14 5.52 -19.29
N HIS A 222 14.28 6.15 -19.64
CA HIS A 222 15.50 5.49 -20.14
C HIS A 222 15.34 4.70 -21.45
N THR A 223 14.37 5.05 -22.30
CA THR A 223 14.05 4.34 -23.56
C THR A 223 13.71 2.86 -23.38
N GLN A 224 13.33 2.42 -22.17
CA GLN A 224 12.96 1.03 -21.91
C GLN A 224 11.59 0.68 -22.49
N TYR A 225 10.76 1.69 -22.76
CA TYR A 225 9.45 1.53 -23.36
C TYR A 225 9.21 2.54 -24.48
N LEU A 226 8.40 2.16 -25.46
CA LEU A 226 7.79 3.05 -26.44
C LEU A 226 6.28 3.04 -26.24
N GLY A 227 5.68 4.15 -25.79
CA GLY A 227 4.23 4.28 -25.72
C GLY A 227 3.60 4.26 -27.11
N GLU A 228 2.57 3.43 -27.32
CA GLU A 228 1.75 3.44 -28.53
C GLU A 228 0.27 3.51 -28.15
N ILE A 229 -0.44 4.53 -28.62
CA ILE A 229 -1.88 4.66 -28.46
C ILE A 229 -2.54 5.08 -29.77
N LYS A 230 -3.60 4.36 -30.12
CA LYS A 230 -4.47 4.63 -31.26
C LYS A 230 -5.79 5.18 -30.74
N LEU A 231 -6.18 6.34 -31.26
CA LEU A 231 -7.39 7.05 -30.85
C LEU A 231 -8.41 7.04 -32.00
N PHE A 232 -9.66 6.74 -31.66
CA PHE A 232 -10.78 6.74 -32.59
C PHE A 232 -11.74 7.86 -32.22
N PHE A 233 -12.00 8.77 -33.15
CA PHE A 233 -12.93 9.87 -32.93
C PHE A 233 -14.06 9.82 -33.96
N ASP A 234 -15.23 10.34 -33.59
CA ASP A 234 -16.35 10.50 -34.52
C ASP A 234 -16.16 11.70 -35.49
N ASP A 235 -17.14 11.89 -36.38
CA ASP A 235 -17.17 13.01 -37.35
C ASP A 235 -17.34 14.38 -36.67
N ALA A 236 -17.76 14.42 -35.41
CA ALA A 236 -17.91 15.63 -34.61
C ALA A 236 -16.67 15.95 -33.75
N GLY A 237 -15.62 15.12 -33.81
CA GLY A 237 -14.38 15.31 -33.05
C GLY A 237 -14.39 14.71 -31.64
N ASN A 238 -15.42 13.96 -31.25
CA ASN A 238 -15.48 13.32 -29.93
C ASN A 238 -14.69 12.01 -29.93
N LEU A 239 -13.89 11.80 -28.90
CA LEU A 239 -13.18 10.54 -28.66
C LEU A 239 -14.19 9.41 -28.34
N LEU A 240 -14.19 8.36 -29.16
CA LEU A 240 -15.08 7.20 -29.04
C LEU A 240 -14.42 6.01 -28.34
N GLU A 241 -13.21 5.69 -28.77
CA GLU A 241 -12.48 4.49 -28.36
C GLU A 241 -10.98 4.76 -28.44
N TRP A 242 -10.20 4.01 -27.68
CA TRP A 242 -8.75 4.00 -27.76
C TRP A 242 -8.23 2.57 -27.61
N GLN A 243 -7.09 2.30 -28.22
CA GLN A 243 -6.37 1.05 -28.07
C GLN A 243 -4.88 1.33 -28.06
N GLY A 244 -4.16 0.79 -27.09
CA GLY A 244 -2.73 1.01 -27.01
C GLY A 244 -2.10 0.32 -25.82
N HIS A 245 -0.79 0.17 -25.87
CA HIS A 245 0.03 -0.25 -24.75
C HIS A 245 1.46 0.23 -24.98
N PRO A 246 2.27 0.43 -23.93
CA PRO A 246 3.70 0.61 -24.10
C PRO A 246 4.36 -0.68 -24.59
N HIS A 247 5.34 -0.54 -25.48
CA HIS A 247 6.14 -1.64 -25.98
C HIS A 247 7.45 -1.70 -25.21
N TYR A 248 7.70 -2.78 -24.50
CA TYR A 248 8.98 -2.99 -23.83
C TYR A 248 10.11 -3.21 -24.84
N ILE A 249 11.22 -2.52 -24.63
CA ILE A 249 12.38 -2.53 -25.51
C ILE A 249 13.48 -3.36 -24.84
N GLY A 250 13.50 -4.66 -25.14
CA GLY A 250 14.49 -5.61 -24.63
C GLY A 250 15.38 -6.19 -25.73
N ASN A 251 16.13 -7.24 -25.38
CA ASN A 251 16.97 -8.00 -26.32
C ASN A 251 16.24 -8.57 -27.55
N HIS A 252 14.91 -8.71 -27.49
CA HIS A 252 14.09 -9.17 -28.61
C HIS A 252 13.95 -8.13 -29.73
N VAL A 253 14.27 -6.87 -29.48
CA VAL A 253 14.26 -5.78 -30.48
C VAL A 253 15.64 -5.66 -31.09
N GLU A 254 15.73 -5.79 -32.42
CA GLU A 254 16.98 -5.62 -33.14
C GLU A 254 17.47 -4.17 -33.05
N GLN A 255 18.79 -3.97 -33.01
CA GLN A 255 19.38 -2.64 -33.00
C GLN A 255 19.50 -2.10 -34.43
N ALA A 256 19.06 -0.86 -34.65
CA ALA A 256 19.15 -0.20 -35.95
C ALA A 256 20.62 -0.06 -36.40
N PRO A 257 21.03 -0.69 -37.53
CA PRO A 257 22.45 -0.75 -37.92
C PRO A 257 23.09 0.61 -38.22
N ASP A 258 22.31 1.56 -38.74
CA ASP A 258 22.75 2.92 -39.03
C ASP A 258 22.94 3.76 -37.76
N ILE A 259 22.07 3.59 -36.77
CA ILE A 259 22.25 4.21 -35.44
C ILE A 259 23.42 3.59 -34.70
N LEU A 260 23.57 2.26 -34.76
CA LEU A 260 24.74 1.58 -34.25
C LEU A 260 26.03 2.07 -34.90
N ALA A 261 26.03 2.35 -36.21
CA ALA A 261 27.19 2.89 -36.90
C ALA A 261 27.56 4.30 -36.40
N ILE A 262 26.61 5.08 -35.90
CA ILE A 262 26.86 6.37 -35.24
C ILE A 262 27.40 6.13 -33.83
N ILE A 263 26.71 5.32 -33.02
CA ILE A 263 27.11 4.96 -31.64
C ILE A 263 28.55 4.40 -31.62
N ASN A 264 28.89 3.50 -32.53
CA ASN A 264 30.20 2.86 -32.62
C ASN A 264 31.35 3.82 -33.01
N GLN A 265 31.05 5.03 -33.50
CA GLN A 265 32.09 6.05 -33.71
C GLN A 265 32.58 6.64 -32.39
N TYR A 266 31.70 6.70 -31.39
CA TYR A 266 31.98 7.29 -30.08
C TYR A 266 32.27 6.23 -29.02
N LEU A 267 31.80 5.00 -29.21
CA LEU A 267 31.98 3.91 -28.25
C LEU A 267 33.43 3.69 -27.83
N PRO A 268 34.46 3.71 -28.71
CA PRO A 268 35.85 3.58 -28.27
C PRO A 268 36.32 4.71 -27.36
N ILE A 269 35.84 5.94 -27.58
CA ILE A 269 36.17 7.11 -26.74
C ILE A 269 35.56 6.92 -25.35
N ILE A 270 34.32 6.46 -25.32
CA ILE A 270 33.59 6.19 -24.08
C ILE A 270 34.18 5.01 -23.33
N GLU A 271 34.49 3.90 -24.00
CA GLU A 271 35.09 2.70 -23.40
C GLU A 271 36.50 2.97 -22.86
N GLU A 272 37.31 3.77 -23.57
CA GLU A 272 38.64 4.18 -23.09
C GLU A 272 38.55 4.95 -21.77
N GLN A 273 37.59 5.89 -21.66
CA GLN A 273 37.39 6.67 -20.43
C GLN A 273 36.68 5.89 -19.32
N ALA A 274 35.71 5.03 -19.67
CA ALA A 274 34.93 4.25 -18.71
C ALA A 274 35.71 3.10 -18.06
N SER A 275 36.75 2.60 -18.74
CA SER A 275 37.54 1.44 -18.29
C SER A 275 38.81 1.81 -17.53
N GLU A 276 39.09 3.11 -17.35
CA GLU A 276 40.21 3.56 -16.54
C GLU A 276 39.96 3.21 -15.07
N GLU A 277 40.80 2.32 -14.52
CA GLU A 277 40.81 2.05 -13.08
C GLU A 277 41.44 3.23 -12.34
N ILE A 278 40.60 4.14 -11.83
CA ILE A 278 41.04 5.33 -11.09
C ILE A 278 41.33 5.06 -9.61
N GLY A 279 40.85 3.94 -9.07
CA GLY A 279 41.08 3.50 -7.69
C GLY A 279 40.11 2.41 -7.26
N SER A 280 40.13 2.07 -5.97
CA SER A 280 39.26 1.06 -5.36
C SER A 280 38.61 1.60 -4.10
N SER A 281 37.43 1.09 -3.73
CA SER A 281 36.76 1.43 -2.47
C SER A 281 36.72 0.22 -1.54
N MET A 282 36.93 0.46 -0.25
CA MET A 282 36.84 -0.56 0.81
C MET A 282 35.38 -0.83 1.23
N VAL A 283 34.46 0.07 0.90
CA VAL A 283 33.03 0.04 1.24
C VAL A 283 32.20 0.38 0.00
N GLU A 284 30.94 -0.05 -0.04
CA GLU A 284 30.01 0.39 -1.09
C GLU A 284 29.68 1.87 -0.91
N LEU A 285 29.83 2.68 -1.97
CA LEU A 285 29.44 4.10 -1.96
C LEU A 285 27.99 4.21 -2.45
N ALA A 286 27.04 4.39 -1.54
CA ALA A 286 25.61 4.33 -1.81
C ALA A 286 24.99 5.74 -1.91
N SER A 287 24.15 5.97 -2.92
CA SER A 287 23.54 7.27 -3.23
C SER A 287 22.16 7.50 -2.60
N ASN A 288 21.80 6.76 -1.55
CA ASN A 288 20.50 6.90 -0.88
C ASN A 288 20.50 8.11 0.08
N CYS A 289 20.63 9.31 -0.46
CA CYS A 289 20.81 10.56 0.29
C CYS A 289 19.51 11.33 0.56
N PHE A 290 18.35 10.80 0.16
CA PHE A 290 17.07 11.51 0.31
C PHE A 290 16.74 11.73 1.80
N CYS A 291 16.72 13.00 2.21
CA CYS A 291 16.59 13.47 3.60
C CYS A 291 17.65 12.92 4.58
N ASN A 292 18.82 12.46 4.11
CA ASN A 292 19.85 11.81 4.94
C ASN A 292 21.27 12.18 4.49
N GLU A 293 22.22 12.26 5.44
CA GLU A 293 23.64 12.17 5.07
C GLU A 293 23.92 10.75 4.54
N CYS A 294 24.60 10.66 3.40
CA CYS A 294 24.98 9.39 2.77
C CYS A 294 26.49 9.37 2.57
N ASN A 295 27.10 8.17 2.59
CA ASN A 295 28.56 8.07 2.53
C ASN A 295 29.14 8.55 1.19
N VAL A 296 28.42 8.44 0.07
CA VAL A 296 28.86 9.04 -1.20
C VAL A 296 28.80 10.57 -1.15
N GLY A 297 27.81 11.15 -0.44
CA GLY A 297 27.69 12.59 -0.26
C GLY A 297 28.84 13.16 0.59
N SER A 298 29.13 12.52 1.73
CA SER A 298 30.26 12.87 2.60
C SER A 298 31.59 12.72 1.85
N PHE A 299 31.77 11.63 1.12
CA PHE A 299 32.93 11.38 0.26
C PHE A 299 33.17 12.50 -0.77
N LEU A 300 32.12 12.94 -1.47
CA LEU A 300 32.21 14.02 -2.46
C LEU A 300 32.54 15.36 -1.79
N CYS A 301 31.97 15.64 -0.61
CA CYS A 301 32.30 16.83 0.18
C CYS A 301 33.78 16.85 0.59
N ASP A 302 34.32 15.70 1.02
CA ASP A 302 35.73 15.54 1.36
C ASP A 302 36.65 15.73 0.15
N ALA A 303 36.28 15.20 -1.01
CA ALA A 303 37.02 15.37 -2.25
C ALA A 303 37.12 16.86 -2.64
N PHE A 304 35.99 17.58 -2.57
CA PHE A 304 35.95 19.01 -2.85
C PHE A 304 36.75 19.82 -1.82
N LEU A 305 36.59 19.51 -0.53
CA LEU A 305 37.35 20.16 0.53
C LEU A 305 38.86 19.94 0.36
N HIS A 306 39.29 18.74 -0.02
CA HIS A 306 40.69 18.40 -0.25
C HIS A 306 41.29 19.21 -1.42
N ALA A 307 40.57 19.34 -2.54
CA ALA A 307 41.02 20.16 -3.67
C ALA A 307 41.20 21.64 -3.28
N VAL A 308 40.31 22.16 -2.42
CA VAL A 308 40.43 23.53 -1.94
C VAL A 308 41.54 23.69 -0.90
N LEU A 309 41.75 22.73 0.01
CA LEU A 309 42.83 22.78 1.00
C LEU A 309 44.25 22.80 0.38
N ILE A 310 44.41 22.21 -0.81
CA ILE A 310 45.67 22.27 -1.57
C ILE A 310 45.90 23.68 -2.17
N THR A 311 44.83 24.41 -2.43
CA THR A 311 44.84 25.64 -3.24
C THR A 311 44.63 26.92 -2.38
N PHE A 312 43.93 26.79 -1.25
CA PHE A 312 43.54 27.86 -0.33
C PHE A 312 43.55 27.35 1.12
N GLU A 313 44.03 28.17 2.06
CA GLU A 313 44.28 27.75 3.46
C GLU A 313 43.00 27.63 4.32
N SER A 314 41.79 27.57 3.72
CA SER A 314 40.58 28.07 4.40
C SER A 314 39.23 27.66 3.75
N VAL A 315 38.46 26.71 4.33
CA VAL A 315 37.13 26.25 3.80
C VAL A 315 36.29 25.37 4.75
N ILE A 316 34.96 25.30 4.50
CA ILE A 316 33.96 24.41 5.14
C ILE A 316 32.84 23.99 4.12
N LEU A 317 32.35 22.73 4.19
CA LEU A 317 31.14 22.13 3.56
C LEU A 317 31.09 22.03 2.00
N ALA A 318 30.21 21.16 1.47
CA ALA A 318 29.71 21.12 0.08
C ALA A 318 28.35 20.38 -0.03
N VAL A 319 27.77 20.28 -1.25
CA VAL A 319 26.73 19.33 -1.70
C VAL A 319 26.98 19.06 -3.21
N PRO A 320 26.77 17.84 -3.77
CA PRO A 320 27.14 17.50 -5.16
C PRO A 320 25.97 17.24 -6.15
N PHE A 321 26.06 17.81 -7.36
CA PHE A 321 25.49 17.50 -8.69
C PHE A 321 26.15 18.44 -9.74
N GLU A 322 26.42 17.87 -10.93
CA GLU A 322 27.35 18.34 -11.97
C GLU A 322 27.53 19.87 -12.14
N ASN A 323 28.73 20.38 -11.81
CA ASN A 323 29.24 21.67 -12.28
C ASN A 323 30.69 21.95 -11.86
N ASN A 324 31.20 23.14 -12.23
CA ASN A 324 32.41 23.70 -11.61
C ASN A 324 32.23 23.80 -10.08
N ILE A 325 33.27 23.48 -9.31
CA ILE A 325 33.33 23.74 -7.86
C ILE A 325 33.78 25.18 -7.62
N GLU A 326 33.06 25.90 -6.77
CA GLU A 326 33.37 27.27 -6.38
C GLU A 326 33.64 27.38 -4.88
N VAL A 327 34.45 28.38 -4.53
CA VAL A 327 34.68 28.85 -3.16
C VAL A 327 34.18 30.28 -3.06
N PHE A 328 33.41 30.60 -2.03
CA PHE A 328 32.98 31.98 -1.76
C PHE A 328 32.83 32.26 -0.27
N ASP A 329 32.81 33.53 0.08
CA ASP A 329 32.53 33.99 1.44
C ASP A 329 31.01 34.15 1.63
N LEU A 330 30.44 33.48 2.63
CA LEU A 330 29.04 33.60 3.05
C LEU A 330 28.96 33.91 4.55
N ARG A 331 28.05 34.81 4.94
CA ARG A 331 27.88 35.18 6.36
C ARG A 331 27.09 34.09 7.09
N GLY A 332 27.39 33.88 8.37
CA GLY A 332 26.85 32.78 9.17
C GLY A 332 25.31 32.71 9.21
N ASP A 333 24.60 33.82 9.19
CA ASP A 333 23.14 33.82 9.09
C ASP A 333 22.60 33.25 7.77
N HIS A 334 23.23 33.56 6.64
CA HIS A 334 22.87 32.97 5.34
C HIS A 334 23.30 31.51 5.20
N ILE A 335 24.37 31.09 5.90
CA ILE A 335 24.73 29.67 6.03
C ILE A 335 23.64 28.92 6.81
N MET A 336 23.13 29.51 7.90
CA MET A 336 22.01 28.92 8.64
C MET A 336 20.75 28.83 7.78
N GLU A 337 20.41 29.89 7.05
CA GLU A 337 19.27 29.93 6.13
C GLU A 337 19.37 28.85 5.04
N MET A 338 20.56 28.70 4.44
CA MET A 338 20.84 27.64 3.47
C MET A 338 20.61 26.24 4.06
N LEU A 339 21.16 25.96 5.25
CA LEU A 339 21.02 24.66 5.90
C LEU A 339 19.58 24.36 6.34
N GLU A 340 18.84 25.37 6.82
CA GLU A 340 17.42 25.22 7.13
C GLU A 340 16.57 24.90 5.90
N TYR A 341 16.90 25.50 4.75
CA TYR A 341 16.22 25.22 3.49
C TYR A 341 16.53 23.81 2.95
N SER A 342 17.72 23.26 3.21
CA SER A 342 18.06 21.89 2.79
C SER A 342 17.19 20.78 3.44
N VAL A 343 16.36 21.14 4.42
CA VAL A 343 15.32 20.27 5.00
C VAL A 343 13.91 20.86 4.82
N ALA A 344 13.63 21.54 3.69
CA ALA A 344 12.40 22.25 3.35
C ALA A 344 11.13 21.38 3.16
N ASN A 345 11.06 20.20 3.76
CA ASN A 345 9.91 19.28 3.82
C ASN A 345 8.71 19.85 4.64
N ASP A 346 8.67 21.17 4.82
CA ASP A 346 7.72 21.99 5.58
C ASP A 346 8.02 23.47 5.21
N PRO A 347 7.02 24.39 5.14
CA PRO A 347 7.22 25.76 4.65
C PRO A 347 7.71 26.79 5.68
N TRP A 348 8.15 26.42 6.90
CA TRP A 348 8.55 27.37 7.95
C TRP A 348 10.05 27.31 8.31
N PRO A 349 10.91 28.20 7.77
CA PRO A 349 12.30 28.36 8.23
C PRO A 349 12.39 28.94 9.66
N GLY A 350 13.60 28.98 10.21
CA GLY A 350 13.92 29.63 11.49
C GLY A 350 13.68 28.80 12.75
N ALA A 351 13.39 27.50 12.65
CA ALA A 351 13.23 26.63 13.83
C ALA A 351 13.74 25.18 13.69
N ARG A 352 14.37 24.78 12.58
CA ARG A 352 14.74 23.37 12.30
C ARG A 352 16.21 23.01 12.52
N MET A 353 17.10 23.99 12.61
CA MET A 353 18.53 23.77 12.85
C MET A 353 18.88 24.12 14.30
N LEU A 354 19.15 23.12 15.15
CA LEU A 354 19.49 23.35 16.58
C LEU A 354 20.90 23.90 16.78
N GLN A 355 21.87 23.38 16.01
CA GLN A 355 23.26 23.81 16.10
C GLN A 355 23.99 23.54 14.78
N VAL A 356 24.71 24.55 14.29
CA VAL A 356 25.66 24.41 13.19
C VAL A 356 27.05 24.62 13.76
N SER A 357 27.96 23.68 13.50
CA SER A 357 29.38 23.82 13.85
C SER A 357 30.21 23.88 12.59
N VAL A 358 31.20 24.76 12.59
CA VAL A 358 32.09 25.04 11.47
C VAL A 358 33.52 24.74 11.88
N ARG A 359 34.29 24.14 10.97
CA ARG A 359 35.70 23.83 11.23
C ARG A 359 36.51 25.12 11.34
N CYS A 360 37.14 25.33 12.50
CA CYS A 360 38.05 26.44 12.73
C CYS A 360 39.35 26.21 11.96
N ILE A 361 39.56 27.02 10.94
CA ILE A 361 40.73 27.01 10.06
C ILE A 361 41.90 27.85 10.62
N ASP A 362 41.61 28.87 11.44
CA ASP A 362 42.62 29.73 12.09
C ASP A 362 43.17 29.14 13.40
N CYS A 363 42.74 27.93 13.78
CA CYS A 363 43.13 27.28 15.01
C CYS A 363 44.40 26.44 14.81
N ASP A 364 45.34 26.51 15.77
CA ASP A 364 46.58 25.70 15.75
C ASP A 364 46.32 24.19 15.60
N VAL A 365 45.15 23.74 16.05
CA VAL A 365 44.61 22.39 15.85
C VAL A 365 43.19 22.53 15.30
N PRO A 366 42.88 21.96 14.12
CA PRO A 366 41.53 22.03 13.57
C PRO A 366 40.51 21.47 14.54
N ARG A 367 39.49 22.27 14.85
CA ARG A 367 38.38 21.90 15.75
C ARG A 367 37.10 22.50 15.23
N TYR A 368 35.97 21.88 15.52
CA TYR A 368 34.67 22.46 15.23
C TYR A 368 34.31 23.53 16.28
N GLU A 369 33.83 24.69 15.83
CA GLU A 369 33.33 25.77 16.68
C GLU A 369 31.89 26.13 16.26
N PRO A 370 31.02 26.58 17.17
CA PRO A 370 29.67 27.00 16.80
C PRO A 370 29.68 28.12 15.76
N LEU A 371 28.81 28.00 14.76
CA LEU A 371 28.59 29.02 13.74
C LEU A 371 28.23 30.37 14.39
N GLN A 372 28.97 31.41 14.03
CA GLN A 372 28.72 32.79 14.45
C GLN A 372 27.95 33.49 13.33
N LEU A 373 26.70 33.87 13.60
CA LEU A 373 25.78 34.39 12.58
C LEU A 373 26.26 35.69 11.90
N ASP A 374 27.12 36.46 12.55
CA ASP A 374 27.66 37.72 12.05
C ASP A 374 29.06 37.60 11.40
N LYS A 375 29.65 36.40 11.40
CA LYS A 375 30.98 36.11 10.82
C LYS A 375 30.86 35.61 9.38
N TYR A 376 31.83 35.97 8.53
CA TYR A 376 31.98 35.39 7.19
C TYR A 376 32.81 34.11 7.22
N TYR A 377 32.36 33.10 6.48
CA TYR A 377 33.03 31.81 6.31
C TYR A 377 33.24 31.52 4.84
N LYS A 378 34.30 30.78 4.52
CA LYS A 378 34.51 30.24 3.18
C LYS A 378 33.72 28.96 3.02
N VAL A 379 32.78 28.99 2.08
CA VAL A 379 31.90 27.88 1.70
C VAL A 379 32.37 27.32 0.38
N VAL A 380 32.42 26.00 0.28
CA VAL A 380 32.53 25.28 -0.99
C VAL A 380 31.17 24.78 -1.40
N THR A 381 30.91 24.78 -2.70
CA THR A 381 29.84 24.01 -3.32
C THR A 381 30.03 24.01 -4.84
N GLN A 382 29.20 23.26 -5.57
CA GLN A 382 29.05 23.43 -7.00
C GLN A 382 28.48 24.81 -7.39
N THR A 383 28.84 25.26 -8.58
CA THR A 383 28.40 26.53 -9.16
C THR A 383 26.87 26.62 -9.21
N PHE A 384 26.17 25.54 -9.62
CA PHE A 384 24.71 25.49 -9.69
C PHE A 384 24.04 25.89 -8.36
N MET A 385 24.46 25.29 -7.25
CA MET A 385 23.93 25.63 -5.92
C MET A 385 24.42 27.02 -5.46
N GLY A 386 25.65 27.40 -5.81
CA GLY A 386 26.18 28.74 -5.56
C GLY A 386 25.38 29.84 -6.26
N GLU A 387 24.83 29.55 -7.43
CA GLU A 387 23.97 30.42 -8.23
C GLU A 387 22.49 30.36 -7.81
N GLY A 388 22.16 29.48 -6.85
CA GLY A 388 20.85 29.40 -6.23
C GLY A 388 19.93 28.34 -6.82
N GLY A 389 20.49 27.38 -7.59
CA GLY A 389 19.79 26.16 -8.02
C GLY A 389 19.16 25.40 -6.85
N ASP A 390 18.17 24.55 -7.14
CA ASP A 390 17.26 23.87 -6.19
C ASP A 390 16.54 24.82 -5.21
N GLY A 391 16.49 26.13 -5.53
CA GLY A 391 15.88 27.17 -4.72
C GLY A 391 16.77 27.74 -3.61
N PHE A 392 18.09 27.45 -3.63
CA PHE A 392 19.09 28.02 -2.72
C PHE A 392 19.43 29.51 -3.00
N SER A 393 18.42 30.30 -3.38
CA SER A 393 18.57 31.74 -3.72
C SER A 393 19.18 32.59 -2.60
N MET A 394 19.09 32.16 -1.34
CA MET A 394 19.78 32.83 -0.23
C MET A 394 21.30 32.81 -0.36
N VAL A 395 21.87 31.83 -1.08
CA VAL A 395 23.30 31.75 -1.36
C VAL A 395 23.68 32.76 -2.43
N SER A 396 23.03 32.72 -3.59
CA SER A 396 23.35 33.58 -4.73
C SER A 396 23.16 35.06 -4.44
N ASN A 397 22.13 35.41 -3.65
CA ASN A 397 21.87 36.79 -3.23
C ASN A 397 22.92 37.36 -2.25
N ASN A 398 23.70 36.51 -1.57
CA ASN A 398 24.53 36.92 -0.43
C ASN A 398 26.02 36.52 -0.50
N ARG A 399 26.43 35.70 -1.47
CA ARG A 399 27.83 35.27 -1.67
C ARG A 399 28.77 36.43 -2.06
N LYS A 400 30.04 36.36 -1.63
CA LYS A 400 31.11 37.32 -1.96
C LYS A 400 32.40 36.62 -2.30
N ASN A 401 33.30 37.29 -3.03
CA ASN A 401 34.66 36.77 -3.31
C ASN A 401 34.65 35.36 -3.91
N VAL A 402 33.86 35.16 -4.96
CA VAL A 402 33.67 33.87 -5.65
C VAL A 402 34.92 33.52 -6.46
N GLU A 403 35.43 32.31 -6.30
CA GLU A 403 36.54 31.76 -7.08
C GLU A 403 36.19 30.34 -7.56
N VAL A 404 36.36 30.06 -8.85
CA VAL A 404 36.14 28.75 -9.45
C VAL A 404 37.41 27.90 -9.30
N VAL A 405 37.27 26.72 -8.69
CA VAL A 405 38.37 25.80 -8.34
C VAL A 405 38.69 24.82 -9.47
N GLY A 406 37.65 24.33 -10.16
CA GLY A 406 37.80 23.34 -11.22
C GLY A 406 36.54 22.52 -11.42
N VAL A 407 36.59 21.55 -12.32
CA VAL A 407 35.46 20.67 -12.61
C VAL A 407 35.36 19.57 -11.55
N ASP A 408 34.16 19.29 -11.07
CA ASP A 408 33.88 18.34 -9.98
C ASP A 408 34.42 16.92 -10.23
N TYR A 409 34.20 16.34 -11.40
CA TYR A 409 34.64 14.98 -11.69
C TYR A 409 36.18 14.87 -11.73
N ASP A 410 36.89 15.90 -12.22
CA ASP A 410 38.36 15.93 -12.20
C ASP A 410 38.88 15.95 -10.76
N ILE A 411 38.26 16.78 -9.90
CA ILE A 411 38.57 16.87 -8.47
C ILE A 411 38.36 15.52 -7.77
N VAL A 412 37.22 14.86 -8.03
CA VAL A 412 36.87 13.58 -7.41
C VAL A 412 37.79 12.47 -7.91
N MET A 413 38.07 12.39 -9.22
CA MET A 413 39.00 11.42 -9.77
C MET A 413 40.41 11.57 -9.19
N ASP A 414 40.91 12.80 -9.08
CA ASP A 414 42.21 13.06 -8.48
C ASP A 414 42.25 12.73 -6.99
N TYR A 415 41.16 12.97 -6.25
CA TYR A 415 41.02 12.56 -4.86
C TYR A 415 41.03 11.03 -4.73
N ILE A 416 40.27 10.29 -5.55
CA ILE A 416 40.27 8.82 -5.56
C ILE A 416 41.67 8.28 -5.84
N ARG A 417 42.37 8.81 -6.87
CA ARG A 417 43.73 8.38 -7.22
C ARG A 417 44.71 8.57 -6.06
N GLN A 418 44.52 9.60 -5.24
CA GLN A 418 45.38 9.92 -4.10
C GLN A 418 45.03 9.14 -2.83
N GLN A 419 43.73 8.84 -2.61
CA GLN A 419 43.21 8.23 -1.38
C GLN A 419 42.84 6.74 -1.53
N SER A 420 42.99 6.15 -2.72
CA SER A 420 42.71 4.73 -2.98
C SER A 420 43.65 3.80 -2.18
N PRO A 421 43.12 2.77 -1.48
CA PRO A 421 41.71 2.35 -1.48
C PRO A 421 40.84 3.23 -0.57
N VAL A 422 39.83 3.90 -1.13
CA VAL A 422 39.02 4.91 -0.44
C VAL A 422 38.15 4.27 0.64
N PHE A 423 38.00 4.97 1.74
CA PHE A 423 37.16 4.59 2.86
C PHE A 423 36.30 5.79 3.23
N ALA A 424 35.00 5.70 2.96
CA ALA A 424 34.04 6.76 3.25
C ALA A 424 32.93 6.20 4.14
N GLU A 425 32.83 6.75 5.34
CA GLU A 425 31.72 6.52 6.25
C GLU A 425 30.80 7.76 6.23
N VAL A 426 29.64 7.66 6.87
CA VAL A 426 28.83 8.85 7.15
C VAL A 426 29.51 9.58 8.31
N ASP A 427 29.98 10.82 8.07
CA ASP A 427 30.80 11.57 9.02
C ASP A 427 30.00 12.09 10.23
N GLY A 428 28.68 12.18 10.10
CA GLY A 428 27.77 12.60 11.16
C GLY A 428 27.87 14.09 11.44
N LEU A 429 27.77 14.90 10.38
CA LEU A 429 27.98 16.36 10.46
C LEU A 429 26.68 17.15 10.40
N SER A 430 25.70 16.70 9.61
CA SER A 430 24.38 17.32 9.46
C SER A 430 23.37 16.75 10.47
N PHE A 431 23.62 16.96 11.77
CA PHE A 431 22.65 16.63 12.83
C PHE A 431 21.33 17.39 12.58
N VAL A 432 20.31 16.69 12.07
CA VAL A 432 18.92 17.16 12.08
C VAL A 432 18.45 17.28 13.53
N SER A 433 17.48 18.19 13.77
CA SER A 433 16.82 18.51 15.05
C SER A 433 16.01 17.35 15.69
N SER A 434 16.44 16.11 15.49
CA SER A 434 16.14 15.03 16.40
C SER A 434 16.82 15.28 17.76
N GLN A 435 16.00 15.60 18.77
CA GLN A 435 15.92 14.68 19.90
C GLN A 435 15.79 13.27 19.31
N GLU A 436 16.71 12.35 19.64
CA GLU A 436 16.92 11.04 18.99
C GLU A 436 15.59 10.46 18.50
N ARG A 437 15.38 10.39 17.18
CA ARG A 437 14.19 9.74 16.65
C ARG A 437 14.38 8.25 16.90
N PHE A 438 13.79 7.75 17.97
CA PHE A 438 13.81 6.33 18.26
C PHE A 438 12.82 5.63 17.32
N PRO A 439 13.30 4.86 16.32
CA PRO A 439 12.42 4.24 15.36
C PRO A 439 11.85 2.95 15.97
N VAL A 440 10.53 2.84 15.98
CA VAL A 440 9.83 1.61 16.33
C VAL A 440 9.19 1.07 15.06
N ASN A 441 9.74 -0.04 14.54
CA ASN A 441 9.09 -0.77 13.45
C ASN A 441 8.18 -1.86 14.05
N ILE A 442 6.93 -1.87 13.66
CA ILE A 442 5.93 -2.85 14.08
C ILE A 442 5.54 -3.66 12.86
N LEU A 443 5.86 -4.96 12.90
CA LEU A 443 5.33 -5.96 12.00
C LEU A 443 4.20 -6.68 12.72
N HIS A 444 3.02 -6.74 12.11
CA HIS A 444 1.86 -7.39 12.71
C HIS A 444 1.01 -8.13 11.68
N TYR A 445 0.24 -9.08 12.16
CA TYR A 445 -0.75 -9.83 11.41
C TYR A 445 -1.92 -10.07 12.34
N ASN A 446 -3.12 -10.16 11.77
CA ASN A 446 -4.34 -10.27 12.57
C ASN A 446 -5.08 -11.56 12.25
N ASP A 447 -5.76 -12.07 13.27
CA ASP A 447 -6.74 -13.14 13.19
C ASP A 447 -6.29 -14.37 12.37
N PHE A 448 -5.44 -15.17 13.01
CA PHE A 448 -4.65 -16.24 12.38
C PHE A 448 -5.51 -17.39 11.80
N HIS A 449 -6.68 -17.67 12.38
CA HIS A 449 -7.59 -18.73 11.92
C HIS A 449 -6.91 -20.12 11.75
N ALA A 450 -5.87 -20.41 12.55
CA ALA A 450 -5.07 -21.63 12.48
C ALA A 450 -4.53 -21.98 11.07
N ARG A 451 -4.32 -20.99 10.20
CA ARG A 451 -3.86 -21.20 8.81
C ARG A 451 -2.34 -21.40 8.75
N PHE A 452 -1.90 -22.59 9.16
CA PHE A 452 -0.47 -22.94 9.16
C PHE A 452 0.13 -23.06 7.75
N VAL A 453 -0.67 -23.53 6.80
CA VAL A 453 -0.30 -23.67 5.38
C VAL A 453 -0.90 -22.55 4.55
N GLN A 454 -0.35 -22.33 3.36
CA GLN A 454 -0.94 -21.43 2.37
C GLN A 454 -2.35 -21.87 1.96
N THR A 455 -3.21 -20.92 1.60
CA THR A 455 -4.63 -21.17 1.31
C THR A 455 -5.05 -20.55 -0.01
N SER A 456 -6.22 -20.90 -0.54
CA SER A 456 -6.79 -20.20 -1.70
C SER A 456 -7.43 -18.85 -1.26
N PRO A 457 -7.70 -17.92 -2.20
CA PRO A 457 -8.40 -16.67 -1.91
C PRO A 457 -9.76 -16.84 -1.22
N LEU A 458 -10.40 -17.99 -1.44
CA LEU A 458 -11.71 -18.33 -0.87
C LEU A 458 -11.60 -19.06 0.48
N GLY A 459 -10.38 -19.20 1.03
CA GLY A 459 -10.13 -19.79 2.34
C GLY A 459 -10.09 -21.32 2.36
N GLY A 460 -10.13 -21.99 1.20
CA GLY A 460 -9.99 -23.44 1.07
C GLY A 460 -8.54 -23.89 0.85
N VAL A 461 -8.36 -25.18 0.51
CA VAL A 461 -7.08 -25.75 0.07
C VAL A 461 -6.48 -24.89 -1.02
N CYS A 462 -5.19 -24.57 -0.90
CA CYS A 462 -4.53 -24.00 -2.05
C CYS A 462 -4.29 -25.07 -3.13
N ASN A 463 -4.84 -24.81 -4.33
CA ASN A 463 -4.39 -25.45 -5.55
C ASN A 463 -3.82 -24.35 -6.48
N PRO A 464 -2.49 -24.20 -6.60
CA PRO A 464 -1.86 -23.12 -7.37
C PRO A 464 -2.20 -23.16 -8.86
N THR A 465 -2.70 -24.30 -9.36
CA THR A 465 -3.18 -24.45 -10.74
C THR A 465 -4.60 -23.92 -10.95
N ALA A 466 -5.38 -23.74 -9.89
CA ALA A 466 -6.77 -23.27 -9.94
C ALA A 466 -6.90 -21.81 -9.45
N ALA A 467 -6.15 -21.42 -8.42
CA ALA A 467 -6.07 -20.06 -7.89
C ALA A 467 -4.74 -19.82 -7.16
N PRO A 468 -4.25 -18.58 -7.04
CA PRO A 468 -3.01 -18.26 -6.32
C PRO A 468 -3.03 -18.73 -4.85
N CYS A 469 -1.92 -19.24 -4.33
CA CYS A 469 -1.77 -19.54 -2.91
C CYS A 469 -1.36 -18.30 -2.11
N ILE A 470 -1.96 -18.11 -0.93
CA ILE A 470 -1.70 -16.94 -0.08
C ILE A 470 -1.50 -17.31 1.40
N GLY A 471 -0.64 -16.55 2.10
CA GLY A 471 -0.42 -16.62 3.56
C GLY A 471 0.52 -17.72 4.10
N GLY A 472 0.18 -18.26 5.28
CA GLY A 472 0.85 -19.38 5.99
C GLY A 472 1.73 -18.98 7.18
N PHE A 473 1.83 -19.87 8.20
CA PHE A 473 2.53 -19.61 9.48
C PHE A 473 4.06 -19.48 9.37
N ALA A 474 4.64 -19.82 8.22
CA ALA A 474 6.07 -19.73 7.94
C ALA A 474 6.71 -18.32 8.04
N ARG A 475 5.97 -17.32 8.52
CA ARG A 475 6.21 -15.88 8.37
C ARG A 475 6.05 -15.08 9.68
N LEU A 476 5.74 -15.74 10.81
CA LEU A 476 5.08 -15.14 11.98
C LEU A 476 5.91 -15.19 13.29
N ALA A 477 5.54 -14.42 14.34
CA ALA A 477 6.44 -14.17 15.48
C ALA A 477 5.85 -13.85 16.88
N THR A 478 4.70 -13.16 17.03
CA THR A 478 4.28 -12.52 18.31
C THR A 478 2.76 -12.59 18.50
N MET A 479 2.26 -12.60 19.74
CA MET A 479 0.84 -12.88 20.02
C MET A 479 0.19 -12.08 21.17
N VAL A 480 -1.10 -11.83 21.00
CA VAL A 480 -2.13 -11.54 22.03
C VAL A 480 -3.18 -12.64 21.95
N LEU A 481 -3.85 -12.97 23.05
CA LEU A 481 -5.00 -13.89 23.00
C LEU A 481 -6.17 -13.22 22.27
N GLY A 482 -6.74 -13.91 21.29
CA GLY A 482 -8.04 -13.62 20.71
C GLY A 482 -9.11 -14.55 21.28
N ASN A 483 -10.37 -14.33 20.87
CA ASN A 483 -11.48 -15.11 21.40
C ASN A 483 -11.38 -16.59 20.99
N HIS A 484 -10.88 -16.87 19.79
CA HIS A 484 -10.80 -18.22 19.23
C HIS A 484 -9.73 -19.11 19.87
N GLU A 485 -8.78 -18.55 20.62
CA GLU A 485 -7.88 -19.36 21.44
C GLU A 485 -8.62 -20.14 22.54
N PHE A 486 -9.85 -19.75 22.88
CA PHE A 486 -10.69 -20.39 23.90
C PHE A 486 -11.77 -21.33 23.34
N ASP A 487 -11.84 -21.56 22.03
CA ASP A 487 -12.88 -22.41 21.41
C ASP A 487 -12.88 -23.83 22.00
N ASN A 488 -11.70 -24.35 22.33
CA ASN A 488 -11.50 -25.67 22.95
C ASN A 488 -11.46 -25.63 24.49
N GLY A 489 -11.93 -24.55 25.11
CA GLY A 489 -11.91 -24.42 26.56
C GLY A 489 -10.54 -24.11 27.15
N ILE A 490 -10.51 -23.94 28.48
CA ILE A 490 -9.28 -23.81 29.26
C ILE A 490 -8.35 -25.02 29.05
N GLU A 491 -8.91 -26.21 28.89
CA GLU A 491 -8.15 -27.44 28.61
C GLU A 491 -7.42 -27.41 27.27
N GLY A 492 -7.93 -26.66 26.28
CA GLY A 492 -7.30 -26.47 24.97
C GLY A 492 -6.21 -25.39 24.95
N VAL A 493 -6.46 -24.25 25.60
CA VAL A 493 -5.54 -23.09 25.56
C VAL A 493 -4.31 -23.27 26.47
N VAL A 494 -4.45 -23.93 27.62
CA VAL A 494 -3.36 -24.07 28.60
C VAL A 494 -2.16 -24.83 28.02
N PRO A 495 -2.31 -25.99 27.37
CA PRO A 495 -1.20 -26.68 26.73
C PRO A 495 -0.52 -25.85 25.63
N TYR A 496 -1.30 -25.05 24.89
CA TYR A 496 -0.76 -24.16 23.86
C TYR A 496 0.16 -23.11 24.48
N LEU A 497 -0.31 -22.40 25.51
CA LEU A 497 0.46 -21.37 26.21
C LEU A 497 1.73 -21.93 26.88
N GLN A 498 1.68 -23.16 27.41
CA GLN A 498 2.84 -23.80 28.03
C GLN A 498 3.98 -24.13 27.05
N HIS A 499 3.67 -24.28 25.76
CA HIS A 499 4.66 -24.63 24.73
C HIS A 499 5.02 -23.45 23.83
N LEU A 500 4.38 -22.29 24.01
CA LEU A 500 4.63 -21.10 23.21
C LEU A 500 5.93 -20.41 23.65
N GLU A 501 6.87 -20.25 22.73
CA GLU A 501 8.15 -19.56 22.96
C GLU A 501 8.03 -18.03 22.69
N ALA A 502 6.89 -17.44 23.04
CA ALA A 502 6.62 -16.01 22.87
C ALA A 502 5.90 -15.44 24.09
N PRO A 503 6.13 -14.16 24.46
CA PRO A 503 5.33 -13.49 25.49
C PRO A 503 3.87 -13.40 25.06
N VAL A 504 2.95 -13.67 25.98
CA VAL A 504 1.51 -13.50 25.80
C VAL A 504 1.04 -12.40 26.72
N VAL A 505 0.37 -11.39 26.16
CA VAL A 505 -0.17 -10.25 26.91
C VAL A 505 -1.68 -10.21 26.80
N THR A 506 -2.41 -10.06 27.90
CA THR A 506 -3.87 -9.76 27.94
C THR A 506 -4.24 -9.21 29.32
N ALA A 507 -4.64 -7.94 29.39
CA ALA A 507 -4.81 -7.21 30.65
C ALA A 507 -6.19 -7.35 31.29
N ASN A 508 -7.23 -7.65 30.50
CA ASN A 508 -8.61 -7.60 30.95
C ASN A 508 -9.23 -8.98 31.26
N ILE A 509 -8.41 -9.97 31.61
CA ILE A 509 -8.86 -11.28 32.08
C ILE A 509 -8.77 -11.34 33.61
N ILE A 510 -9.87 -11.74 34.25
CA ILE A 510 -9.91 -12.16 35.66
C ILE A 510 -9.95 -13.69 35.69
N ASP A 511 -8.89 -14.29 36.21
CA ASP A 511 -8.65 -15.74 36.25
C ASP A 511 -8.65 -16.34 37.68
N ASP A 512 -9.21 -15.62 38.66
CA ASP A 512 -9.26 -16.04 40.08
C ASP A 512 -9.82 -17.47 40.27
N ASP A 513 -10.79 -17.85 39.43
CA ASP A 513 -11.49 -19.14 39.47
C ASP A 513 -10.86 -20.19 38.51
N GLU A 514 -9.83 -19.84 37.74
CA GLU A 514 -9.15 -20.70 36.74
C GLU A 514 -7.65 -20.86 37.03
N PRO A 515 -7.25 -21.65 38.04
CA PRO A 515 -5.84 -21.70 38.50
C PRO A 515 -4.85 -22.31 37.51
N THR A 516 -5.32 -22.97 36.44
CA THR A 516 -4.46 -23.65 35.45
C THR A 516 -3.89 -22.69 34.40
N ILE A 517 -4.55 -21.55 34.17
CA ILE A 517 -4.10 -20.54 33.21
C ILE A 517 -3.27 -19.42 33.86
N GLN A 518 -3.38 -19.28 35.19
CA GLN A 518 -2.64 -18.30 35.98
C GLN A 518 -1.13 -18.36 35.72
N GLY A 519 -0.53 -17.20 35.43
CA GLY A 519 0.90 -17.05 35.18
C GLY A 519 1.39 -17.54 33.81
N LEU A 520 0.47 -17.87 32.89
CA LEU A 520 0.79 -18.19 31.49
C LEU A 520 0.69 -16.98 30.54
N TYR A 521 0.20 -15.85 31.04
CA TYR A 521 0.13 -14.57 30.34
C TYR A 521 0.40 -13.43 31.33
N GLU A 522 0.72 -12.25 30.80
CA GLU A 522 0.94 -11.03 31.57
C GLU A 522 -0.09 -9.96 31.15
N HIS A 523 -0.38 -8.96 31.98
CA HIS A 523 -1.24 -7.85 31.53
C HIS A 523 -0.53 -6.98 30.49
N SER A 524 0.75 -6.74 30.73
CA SER A 524 1.63 -5.99 29.84
C SER A 524 3.06 -6.47 29.98
N ILE A 525 3.89 -6.17 28.98
CA ILE A 525 5.34 -6.37 29.04
C ILE A 525 6.07 -5.08 28.69
N VAL A 526 7.31 -4.96 29.19
CA VAL A 526 8.22 -3.89 28.79
C VAL A 526 9.37 -4.49 28.01
N VAL A 527 9.53 -4.07 26.76
CA VAL A 527 10.68 -4.43 25.94
C VAL A 527 11.65 -3.26 25.87
N GLU A 528 12.94 -3.55 26.05
CA GLU A 528 14.00 -2.56 25.88
C GLU A 528 14.64 -2.70 24.51
N ARG A 529 14.76 -1.59 23.79
CA ARG A 529 15.42 -1.50 22.48
C ARG A 529 16.25 -0.23 22.48
N GLN A 530 17.55 -0.36 22.20
CA GLN A 530 18.48 0.78 22.19
C GLN A 530 18.38 1.68 23.45
N GLY A 531 18.14 1.10 24.63
CA GLY A 531 18.03 1.84 25.90
C GLY A 531 16.66 2.49 26.15
N ARG A 532 15.68 2.34 25.25
CA ARG A 532 14.31 2.85 25.39
C ARG A 532 13.36 1.73 25.80
N LYS A 533 12.46 2.04 26.73
CA LYS A 533 11.41 1.13 27.20
C LYS A 533 10.14 1.31 26.37
N ILE A 534 9.64 0.22 25.78
CA ILE A 534 8.37 0.17 25.07
C ILE A 534 7.44 -0.74 25.87
N GLY A 535 6.29 -0.22 26.25
CA GLY A 535 5.22 -0.96 26.91
C GLY A 535 4.31 -1.58 25.87
N ILE A 536 3.97 -2.86 26.03
CA ILE A 536 3.00 -3.55 25.19
C ILE A 536 1.89 -4.07 26.10
N ILE A 537 0.70 -3.51 25.96
CA ILE A 537 -0.51 -3.90 26.71
C ILE A 537 -1.33 -4.82 25.82
N GLY A 538 -1.73 -5.98 26.33
CA GLY A 538 -2.67 -6.85 25.62
C GLY A 538 -4.11 -6.55 26.03
N VAL A 539 -5.06 -6.66 25.12
CA VAL A 539 -6.49 -6.55 25.43
C VAL A 539 -7.31 -7.41 24.47
N ILE A 540 -8.33 -8.08 25.00
CA ILE A 540 -9.26 -8.93 24.25
C ILE A 540 -10.69 -8.39 24.43
N ILE A 541 -11.59 -8.58 23.46
CA ILE A 541 -12.98 -8.10 23.58
C ILE A 541 -13.66 -8.63 24.85
N ALA A 542 -14.34 -7.78 25.60
CA ALA A 542 -14.95 -8.14 26.89
C ALA A 542 -16.09 -9.16 26.74
N SER A 543 -16.67 -9.28 25.54
CA SER A 543 -17.69 -10.27 25.23
C SER A 543 -17.13 -11.66 24.92
N THR A 544 -15.84 -11.93 25.16
CA THR A 544 -15.21 -13.22 24.80
C THR A 544 -15.90 -14.42 25.46
N ASP A 545 -16.41 -14.27 26.68
CA ASP A 545 -17.22 -15.29 27.38
C ASP A 545 -18.54 -15.64 26.67
N THR A 546 -19.04 -14.75 25.82
CA THR A 546 -20.20 -15.00 24.93
C THR A 546 -19.79 -15.47 23.53
N LEU A 547 -18.50 -15.40 23.19
CA LEU A 547 -17.97 -15.71 21.87
C LEU A 547 -17.19 -17.03 21.82
N ALA A 548 -16.76 -17.57 22.97
CA ALA A 548 -15.98 -18.80 23.07
C ALA A 548 -16.18 -19.49 24.43
N ALA A 549 -15.66 -20.71 24.58
CA ALA A 549 -15.80 -21.50 25.81
C ALA A 549 -14.74 -21.09 26.86
N THR A 550 -14.95 -20.00 27.58
CA THR A 550 -13.91 -19.43 28.47
C THR A 550 -13.85 -20.00 29.88
N GLY A 551 -14.68 -21.00 30.22
CA GLY A 551 -14.77 -21.50 31.60
C GLY A 551 -15.25 -20.42 32.58
N ASP A 552 -14.63 -20.34 33.75
CA ASP A 552 -14.97 -19.36 34.80
C ASP A 552 -14.24 -18.01 34.67
N LEU A 553 -13.50 -17.79 33.57
CA LEU A 553 -12.87 -16.50 33.26
C LEU A 553 -13.91 -15.40 33.15
N LYS A 554 -13.55 -14.20 33.63
CA LYS A 554 -14.35 -12.99 33.47
C LYS A 554 -13.54 -11.94 32.75
N PHE A 555 -14.22 -11.08 32.01
CA PHE A 555 -13.56 -10.05 31.22
C PHE A 555 -13.98 -8.66 31.70
N THR A 556 -13.00 -7.79 31.94
CA THR A 556 -13.26 -6.40 32.33
C THR A 556 -13.36 -5.49 31.10
N ASP A 557 -13.96 -4.32 31.30
CA ASP A 557 -14.07 -3.27 30.28
C ASP A 557 -12.69 -2.93 29.68
N GLU A 558 -12.60 -2.95 28.36
CA GLU A 558 -11.38 -2.82 27.59
C GLU A 558 -10.74 -1.44 27.79
N VAL A 559 -11.57 -0.38 27.72
CA VAL A 559 -11.11 1.01 27.80
C VAL A 559 -10.55 1.31 29.18
N GLU A 560 -11.30 0.99 30.24
CA GLU A 560 -10.87 1.25 31.62
C GLU A 560 -9.66 0.40 32.00
N THR A 561 -9.56 -0.83 31.50
CA THR A 561 -8.42 -1.72 31.77
C THR A 561 -7.16 -1.23 31.07
N VAL A 562 -7.23 -0.93 29.76
CA VAL A 562 -6.09 -0.41 29.00
C VAL A 562 -5.61 0.91 29.59
N LYS A 563 -6.53 1.79 29.99
CA LYS A 563 -6.21 3.06 30.64
C LYS A 563 -5.44 2.86 31.95
N ALA A 564 -5.93 1.98 32.83
CA ALA A 564 -5.27 1.71 34.10
C ALA A 564 -3.87 1.12 33.92
N GLU A 565 -3.69 0.20 32.96
CA GLU A 565 -2.39 -0.42 32.69
C GLU A 565 -1.42 0.56 31.99
N ALA A 566 -1.92 1.42 31.10
CA ALA A 566 -1.13 2.48 30.47
C ALA A 566 -0.66 3.54 31.49
N GLU A 567 -1.53 3.93 32.43
CA GLU A 567 -1.18 4.82 33.55
C GLU A 567 -0.07 4.21 34.44
N LYS A 568 -0.17 2.90 34.72
CA LYS A 568 0.84 2.14 35.48
C LYS A 568 2.18 2.11 34.75
N LEU A 569 2.21 1.74 33.47
CA LEU A 569 3.44 1.70 32.66
C LEU A 569 4.10 3.08 32.56
N ASN A 570 3.30 4.12 32.33
CA ASN A 570 3.80 5.49 32.31
C ASN A 570 4.40 5.92 33.66
N ALA A 571 3.77 5.54 34.79
CA ALA A 571 4.32 5.80 36.13
C ALA A 571 5.65 5.06 36.40
N GLU A 572 5.91 3.95 35.70
CA GLU A 572 7.18 3.21 35.73
C GLU A 572 8.26 3.77 34.77
N GLY A 573 7.95 4.89 34.10
CA GLY A 573 8.84 5.58 33.18
C GLY A 573 8.89 4.97 31.78
N VAL A 574 7.82 4.25 31.38
CA VAL A 574 7.63 3.78 30.01
C VAL A 574 6.85 4.84 29.24
N ASN A 575 7.48 5.46 28.25
CA ASN A 575 6.94 6.61 27.53
C ASN A 575 6.57 6.30 26.06
N ILE A 576 6.60 5.03 25.68
CA ILE A 576 6.07 4.52 24.41
C ILE A 576 5.18 3.33 24.74
N ILE A 577 3.88 3.40 24.46
CA ILE A 577 2.89 2.38 24.80
C ILE A 577 2.12 1.96 23.55
N ILE A 578 2.24 0.66 23.26
CA ILE A 578 1.53 -0.05 22.20
C ILE A 578 0.41 -0.86 22.86
N VAL A 579 -0.80 -0.75 22.33
CA VAL A 579 -1.90 -1.65 22.69
C VAL A 579 -2.02 -2.71 21.61
N LEU A 580 -1.78 -3.96 21.96
CA LEU A 580 -2.02 -5.12 21.11
C LEU A 580 -3.43 -5.64 21.41
N SER A 581 -4.36 -5.41 20.49
CA SER A 581 -5.81 -5.55 20.70
C SER A 581 -6.41 -6.67 19.86
N HIS A 582 -7.33 -7.42 20.46
CA HIS A 582 -8.26 -8.31 19.75
C HIS A 582 -9.71 -7.89 20.08
N CYS A 583 -10.03 -6.61 19.87
CA CYS A 583 -11.35 -6.03 20.22
C CYS A 583 -12.20 -5.60 19.02
N GLY A 584 -11.61 -5.47 17.83
CA GLY A 584 -12.27 -4.96 16.63
C GLY A 584 -12.11 -3.44 16.48
N LEU A 585 -12.12 -2.96 15.23
CA LEU A 585 -11.79 -1.57 14.90
C LEU A 585 -12.65 -0.53 15.64
N ASP A 586 -13.92 -0.82 15.91
CA ASP A 586 -14.80 0.12 16.62
C ASP A 586 -14.42 0.25 18.09
N ILE A 587 -14.11 -0.86 18.78
CA ILE A 587 -13.62 -0.83 20.16
C ILE A 587 -12.20 -0.26 20.19
N ASP A 588 -11.36 -0.54 19.19
CA ASP A 588 -10.04 0.09 19.05
C ASP A 588 -10.16 1.62 18.97
N ARG A 589 -11.17 2.15 18.26
CA ARG A 589 -11.46 3.60 18.24
C ARG A 589 -11.90 4.12 19.61
N GLU A 590 -12.72 3.37 20.35
CA GLU A 590 -13.13 3.75 21.70
C GLU A 590 -11.95 3.75 22.68
N ILE A 591 -11.05 2.75 22.61
CA ILE A 591 -9.80 2.71 23.37
C ILE A 591 -8.92 3.92 22.99
N ALA A 592 -8.80 4.23 21.70
CA ALA A 592 -8.02 5.38 21.23
C ALA A 592 -8.61 6.72 21.68
N LEU A 593 -9.94 6.84 21.82
CA LEU A 593 -10.60 8.07 22.28
C LEU A 593 -10.56 8.23 23.81
N ASN A 594 -10.78 7.14 24.54
CA ASN A 594 -11.13 7.17 25.96
C ASN A 594 -10.11 6.46 26.87
N GLY A 595 -9.16 5.72 26.31
CA GLY A 595 -8.11 4.96 27.02
C GLY A 595 -7.03 5.81 27.69
N GLY A 596 -7.14 7.15 27.62
CA GLY A 596 -6.23 8.09 28.25
C GLY A 596 -5.10 8.58 27.34
N PRO A 597 -4.22 9.46 27.87
CA PRO A 597 -3.28 10.24 27.06
C PRO A 597 -1.94 9.54 26.82
N PHE A 598 -1.80 8.26 27.19
CA PHE A 598 -0.50 7.57 27.16
C PHE A 598 -0.35 6.59 26.00
N ILE A 599 -1.42 6.29 25.27
CA ILE A 599 -1.42 5.32 24.17
C ILE A 599 -0.89 5.98 22.89
N ASP A 600 0.12 5.37 22.26
CA ASP A 600 0.68 5.85 20.98
C ASP A 600 0.03 5.20 19.77
N ILE A 601 -0.14 3.88 19.84
CA ILE A 601 -0.66 3.08 18.74
C ILE A 601 -1.44 1.87 19.27
N ILE A 602 -2.50 1.51 18.55
CA ILE A 602 -3.29 0.30 18.72
C ILE A 602 -3.06 -0.60 17.50
N VAL A 603 -2.58 -1.81 17.74
CA VAL A 603 -2.43 -2.88 16.75
C VAL A 603 -3.58 -3.85 16.97
N GLY A 604 -4.64 -3.72 16.18
CA GLY A 604 -5.95 -4.35 16.44
C GLY A 604 -6.26 -5.56 15.56
N GLY A 605 -7.13 -6.45 16.02
CA GLY A 605 -7.66 -7.62 15.30
C GLY A 605 -9.18 -7.80 15.46
N HIS A 606 -9.69 -9.02 15.41
CA HIS A 606 -11.11 -9.42 15.59
C HIS A 606 -12.09 -9.01 14.46
N SER A 607 -12.07 -7.75 14.00
CA SER A 607 -13.01 -7.26 12.98
C SER A 607 -12.63 -7.61 11.53
N HIS A 608 -11.50 -8.28 11.33
CA HIS A 608 -10.92 -8.62 10.03
C HIS A 608 -10.75 -7.41 9.09
N THR A 609 -10.50 -6.21 9.64
CA THR A 609 -10.51 -4.99 8.84
C THR A 609 -9.23 -4.82 8.04
N LEU A 610 -9.34 -4.64 6.73
CA LEU A 610 -8.24 -4.20 5.90
C LEU A 610 -8.14 -2.67 5.96
N LEU A 611 -7.11 -2.15 6.62
CA LEU A 611 -6.68 -0.76 6.49
C LEU A 611 -5.55 -0.72 5.47
N TYR A 612 -5.67 0.08 4.41
CA TYR A 612 -4.75 0.05 3.27
C TYR A 612 -4.73 1.40 2.55
N ASN A 613 -3.56 1.87 2.14
CA ASN A 613 -3.42 3.17 1.45
C ASN A 613 -3.50 3.09 -0.09
N ASP A 614 -3.38 1.89 -0.65
CA ASP A 614 -3.41 1.64 -2.09
C ASP A 614 -4.71 0.91 -2.51
N GLU A 615 -4.84 0.52 -3.78
CA GLU A 615 -5.86 -0.44 -4.18
C GLU A 615 -5.49 -1.85 -3.67
N ALA A 616 -6.44 -2.55 -3.05
CA ALA A 616 -6.21 -3.92 -2.60
C ALA A 616 -6.00 -4.85 -3.82
N PRO A 617 -5.01 -5.77 -3.75
CA PRO A 617 -4.79 -6.76 -4.81
C PRO A 617 -6.07 -7.53 -5.17
N ILE A 618 -6.31 -7.73 -6.47
CA ILE A 618 -7.55 -8.30 -7.03
C ILE A 618 -7.89 -9.71 -6.50
N HIS A 619 -6.92 -10.40 -5.89
CA HIS A 619 -7.04 -11.75 -5.36
C HIS A 619 -7.10 -11.83 -3.82
N SER A 620 -7.11 -10.71 -3.09
CA SER A 620 -7.16 -10.75 -1.63
C SER A 620 -8.55 -11.02 -1.06
N ALA A 621 -9.62 -10.85 -1.84
CA ALA A 621 -11.00 -10.93 -1.35
C ALA A 621 -11.37 -9.92 -0.22
N PHE A 622 -10.44 -9.03 0.17
CA PHE A 622 -10.67 -7.96 1.14
C PHE A 622 -10.76 -6.60 0.43
N VAL A 623 -11.69 -5.77 0.87
CA VAL A 623 -11.82 -4.38 0.41
C VAL A 623 -11.30 -3.46 1.52
N PRO A 624 -10.43 -2.47 1.22
CA PRO A 624 -9.96 -1.51 2.21
C PRO A 624 -11.14 -0.75 2.82
N GLN A 625 -11.23 -0.72 4.15
CA GLN A 625 -12.28 0.00 4.88
C GLN A 625 -11.79 1.35 5.45
N GLY A 626 -10.52 1.71 5.20
CA GLY A 626 -9.93 2.96 5.64
C GLY A 626 -8.42 3.03 5.38
N PRO A 627 -7.80 4.20 5.63
CA PRO A 627 -6.37 4.38 5.48
C PRO A 627 -5.58 3.60 6.54
N TYR A 628 -4.34 3.29 6.24
CA TYR A 628 -3.38 2.70 7.17
C TYR A 628 -2.31 3.73 7.56
N PRO A 629 -2.23 4.20 8.82
CA PRO A 629 -3.14 3.93 9.93
C PRO A 629 -4.43 4.77 9.87
N VAL A 630 -5.46 4.33 10.61
CA VAL A 630 -6.53 5.22 11.05
C VAL A 630 -5.98 6.14 12.13
N ILE A 631 -6.28 7.43 12.04
CA ILE A 631 -5.80 8.45 12.98
C ILE A 631 -6.97 8.89 13.85
N VAL A 632 -6.83 8.73 15.17
CA VAL A 632 -7.77 9.25 16.17
C VAL A 632 -7.14 10.45 16.86
N GLU A 633 -7.74 11.62 16.66
CA GLU A 633 -7.29 12.89 17.26
C GLU A 633 -7.84 13.02 18.70
N GLN A 634 -6.95 13.17 19.68
CA GLN A 634 -7.28 13.60 21.04
C GLN A 634 -6.91 15.09 21.22
N SER A 635 -7.30 15.71 22.33
CA SER A 635 -7.05 17.14 22.58
C SER A 635 -5.57 17.54 22.63
N GLU A 636 -4.66 16.60 22.97
CA GLU A 636 -3.23 16.88 23.16
C GLU A 636 -2.31 15.97 22.32
N ARG A 637 -2.83 14.93 21.67
CA ARG A 637 -2.04 13.93 20.93
C ARG A 637 -2.88 13.19 19.89
N LYS A 638 -2.22 12.38 19.08
CA LYS A 638 -2.84 11.44 18.14
C LYS A 638 -2.62 10.01 18.62
N VAL A 639 -3.58 9.15 18.36
CA VAL A 639 -3.47 7.70 18.53
C VAL A 639 -3.66 7.04 17.18
N LEU A 640 -2.71 6.21 16.78
CA LEU A 640 -2.78 5.47 15.51
C LEU A 640 -3.47 4.13 15.73
N ILE A 641 -4.25 3.67 14.75
CA ILE A 641 -4.84 2.32 14.76
C ILE A 641 -4.45 1.62 13.45
N VAL A 642 -3.91 0.40 13.58
CA VAL A 642 -3.54 -0.45 12.45
C VAL A 642 -4.22 -1.82 12.55
N GLN A 643 -4.70 -2.32 11.42
CA GLN A 643 -5.20 -3.70 11.22
C GLN A 643 -4.78 -4.17 9.82
N ALA A 644 -4.52 -5.46 9.66
CA ALA A 644 -4.00 -6.09 8.45
C ALA A 644 -4.90 -7.27 8.01
N ALA A 645 -6.22 -7.02 7.92
CA ALA A 645 -7.23 -7.99 7.51
C ALA A 645 -7.23 -9.26 8.38
N ALA A 646 -7.23 -10.45 7.77
CA ALA A 646 -7.21 -11.75 8.46
C ALA A 646 -6.48 -12.81 7.62
N HIS A 647 -6.41 -14.04 8.14
CA HIS A 647 -5.97 -15.24 7.41
C HIS A 647 -4.50 -15.22 6.97
N THR A 648 -3.67 -14.34 7.54
CA THR A 648 -2.27 -14.13 7.12
C THR A 648 -2.09 -13.73 5.66
N GLN A 649 -3.12 -13.14 5.04
CA GLN A 649 -3.01 -12.66 3.65
C GLN A 649 -2.24 -11.35 3.55
N TYR A 650 -2.10 -10.63 4.65
CA TYR A 650 -1.32 -9.40 4.73
C TYR A 650 -0.40 -9.42 5.96
N LEU A 651 0.77 -8.80 5.81
CA LEU A 651 1.68 -8.46 6.90
C LEU A 651 1.66 -6.95 7.07
N GLY A 652 1.03 -6.44 8.11
CA GLY A 652 1.06 -5.03 8.46
C GLY A 652 2.48 -4.57 8.82
N GLU A 653 3.00 -3.51 8.18
CA GLU A 653 4.23 -2.84 8.58
C GLU A 653 3.95 -1.36 8.86
N ILE A 654 4.32 -0.88 10.05
CA ILE A 654 4.33 0.55 10.36
C ILE A 654 5.60 0.94 11.11
N LYS A 655 6.27 1.97 10.61
CA LYS A 655 7.45 2.59 11.21
C LYS A 655 7.01 3.87 11.90
N LEU A 656 7.27 3.96 13.20
CA LEU A 656 6.96 5.09 14.05
C LEU A 656 8.25 5.77 14.48
N PHE A 657 8.26 7.10 14.53
CA PHE A 657 9.40 7.89 14.96
C PHE A 657 9.04 8.69 16.20
N PHE A 658 9.71 8.41 17.33
CA PHE A 658 9.45 9.06 18.63
C PHE A 658 10.60 9.97 19.06
N ASP A 659 10.31 11.04 19.80
CA ASP A 659 11.33 11.88 20.43
C ASP A 659 11.86 11.31 21.76
N ASP A 660 12.88 11.96 22.33
CA ASP A 660 13.44 11.61 23.65
C ASP A 660 12.40 11.63 24.78
N ALA A 661 11.35 12.44 24.69
CA ALA A 661 10.27 12.46 25.67
C ALA A 661 9.24 11.34 25.46
N GLY A 662 9.26 10.64 24.32
CA GLY A 662 8.31 9.59 23.96
C GLY A 662 7.13 10.07 23.11
N ASN A 663 7.20 11.29 22.59
CA ASN A 663 6.16 11.85 21.72
C ASN A 663 6.29 11.29 20.30
N LEU A 664 5.21 10.78 19.73
CA LEU A 664 5.14 10.37 18.33
C LEU A 664 5.25 11.59 17.41
N LEU A 665 6.25 11.58 16.53
CA LEU A 665 6.54 12.68 15.59
C LEU A 665 6.02 12.39 14.18
N GLU A 666 6.26 11.18 13.69
CA GLU A 666 6.03 10.79 12.30
C GLU A 666 5.76 9.28 12.22
N TRP A 667 5.02 8.86 11.20
CA TRP A 667 4.82 7.45 10.86
C TRP A 667 4.80 7.24 9.36
N GLN A 668 5.17 6.04 8.93
CA GLN A 668 5.02 5.58 7.55
C GLN A 668 4.77 4.06 7.54
N GLY A 669 3.94 3.57 6.63
CA GLY A 669 3.68 2.15 6.54
C GLY A 669 2.48 1.82 5.67
N ASN A 670 2.38 0.55 5.31
CA ASN A 670 1.23 -0.08 4.67
C ASN A 670 1.33 -1.60 4.92
N PRO A 671 0.23 -2.36 4.89
CA PRO A 671 0.34 -3.82 4.87
C PRO A 671 0.96 -4.32 3.57
N HIS A 672 1.65 -5.46 3.66
CA HIS A 672 2.23 -6.17 2.53
C HIS A 672 1.36 -7.37 2.21
N TYR A 673 0.86 -7.47 0.98
CA TYR A 673 0.11 -8.65 0.54
C TYR A 673 1.04 -9.86 0.42
N ILE A 674 0.69 -10.97 1.08
CA ILE A 674 1.46 -12.21 1.10
C ILE A 674 0.96 -13.11 -0.04
N GLY A 675 1.36 -12.76 -1.26
CA GLY A 675 1.07 -13.50 -2.49
C GLY A 675 2.08 -14.63 -2.78
N THR A 676 1.91 -15.25 -3.94
CA THR A 676 2.80 -16.31 -4.45
C THR A 676 4.20 -15.83 -4.81
N ASP A 677 4.39 -14.52 -4.91
CA ASP A 677 5.67 -13.82 -5.13
C ASP A 677 6.59 -13.86 -3.90
N ILE A 678 6.05 -14.10 -2.70
CA ILE A 678 6.86 -14.23 -1.48
C ILE A 678 7.22 -15.70 -1.22
N GLU A 679 8.50 -16.02 -1.41
CA GLU A 679 9.06 -17.34 -1.09
C GLU A 679 8.73 -17.77 0.34
N GLN A 680 8.37 -19.04 0.50
CA GLN A 680 8.07 -19.62 1.81
C GLN A 680 9.38 -19.99 2.52
N ALA A 681 9.45 -19.73 3.83
CA ALA A 681 10.63 -20.03 4.63
C ALA A 681 10.88 -21.55 4.69
N ALA A 682 12.03 -21.99 4.15
CA ALA A 682 12.34 -23.41 3.98
C ALA A 682 12.42 -24.20 5.31
N ASP A 683 12.86 -23.56 6.38
CA ASP A 683 12.94 -24.14 7.72
C ASP A 683 11.57 -24.36 8.35
N VAL A 684 10.60 -23.47 8.09
CA VAL A 684 9.22 -23.66 8.56
C VAL A 684 8.47 -24.64 7.67
N LEU A 685 8.67 -24.61 6.35
CA LEU A 685 8.16 -25.64 5.44
C LEU A 685 8.58 -27.04 5.89
N ALA A 686 9.84 -27.24 6.28
CA ALA A 686 10.31 -28.53 6.78
C ALA A 686 9.56 -29.00 8.04
N LYS A 687 9.06 -28.08 8.89
CA LYS A 687 8.20 -28.41 10.04
C LYS A 687 6.78 -28.75 9.59
N ILE A 688 6.22 -27.99 8.64
CA ILE A 688 4.90 -28.25 8.06
C ILE A 688 4.87 -29.63 7.38
N ASP A 689 5.89 -29.95 6.57
CA ASP A 689 6.02 -31.19 5.82
C ASP A 689 6.03 -32.45 6.71
N GLN A 690 6.37 -32.31 8.00
CA GLN A 690 6.30 -33.40 8.96
C GLN A 690 4.84 -33.83 9.24
N TYR A 691 3.91 -32.88 9.25
CA TYR A 691 2.51 -33.09 9.59
C TYR A 691 1.60 -33.17 8.36
N LEU A 692 2.03 -32.56 7.24
CA LEU A 692 1.24 -32.43 6.02
C LEU A 692 0.68 -33.76 5.51
N PRO A 693 1.42 -34.90 5.46
CA PRO A 693 0.87 -36.17 4.97
C PRO A 693 -0.29 -36.70 5.82
N MET A 694 -0.25 -36.50 7.15
CA MET A 694 -1.34 -36.92 8.04
C MET A 694 -2.59 -36.06 7.83
N ILE A 695 -2.40 -34.76 7.64
CA ILE A 695 -3.48 -33.81 7.37
C ILE A 695 -4.10 -34.11 6.00
N GLU A 696 -3.29 -34.26 4.94
CA GLU A 696 -3.76 -34.55 3.59
C GLU A 696 -4.56 -35.86 3.49
N GLU A 697 -4.17 -36.90 4.23
CA GLU A 697 -4.91 -38.16 4.27
C GLU A 697 -6.35 -37.97 4.79
N MET A 698 -6.52 -37.20 5.86
CA MET A 698 -7.85 -36.88 6.41
C MET A 698 -8.60 -35.88 5.53
N ALA A 699 -7.92 -34.82 5.11
CA ALA A 699 -8.47 -33.70 4.36
C ALA A 699 -9.05 -34.11 3.00
N SER A 700 -8.39 -35.06 2.32
CA SER A 700 -8.77 -35.53 0.98
C SER A 700 -9.88 -36.58 0.96
N GLU A 701 -10.43 -37.00 2.11
CA GLU A 701 -11.57 -37.92 2.15
C GLU A 701 -12.76 -37.30 1.40
N GLU A 702 -13.24 -37.98 0.35
CA GLU A 702 -14.44 -37.59 -0.39
C GLU A 702 -15.70 -37.92 0.44
N ILE A 703 -16.45 -36.89 0.79
CA ILE A 703 -17.73 -37.01 1.53
C ILE A 703 -18.90 -37.09 0.55
N GLY A 704 -18.83 -36.39 -0.58
CA GLY A 704 -19.85 -36.40 -1.62
C GLY A 704 -19.55 -35.39 -2.72
N SER A 705 -20.60 -34.88 -3.37
CA SER A 705 -20.47 -33.86 -4.43
C SER A 705 -21.62 -32.86 -4.40
N SER A 706 -21.36 -31.61 -4.80
CA SER A 706 -22.36 -30.55 -4.97
C SER A 706 -22.56 -30.18 -6.45
N MET A 707 -23.81 -30.00 -6.86
CA MET A 707 -24.18 -29.52 -8.19
C MET A 707 -24.18 -27.99 -8.32
N VAL A 708 -23.98 -27.26 -7.22
CA VAL A 708 -23.95 -25.80 -7.16
C VAL A 708 -22.88 -25.32 -6.19
N ASN A 709 -22.44 -24.07 -6.29
CA ASN A 709 -21.65 -23.47 -5.23
C ASN A 709 -22.53 -23.27 -3.99
N LEU A 710 -22.12 -23.80 -2.84
CA LEU A 710 -22.74 -23.53 -1.56
C LEU A 710 -22.02 -22.32 -0.95
N ALA A 711 -22.57 -21.14 -1.16
CA ALA A 711 -21.95 -19.87 -0.83
C ALA A 711 -22.23 -19.44 0.63
N SER A 712 -21.20 -18.94 1.30
CA SER A 712 -21.23 -18.47 2.70
C SER A 712 -21.60 -16.98 2.85
N ASN A 713 -22.12 -16.33 1.81
CA ASN A 713 -22.53 -14.91 1.80
C ASN A 713 -23.84 -14.69 2.58
N CYS A 714 -23.81 -14.97 3.89
CA CYS A 714 -24.99 -15.08 4.75
C CYS A 714 -25.24 -13.82 5.60
N ALA A 715 -24.41 -12.78 5.46
CA ALA A 715 -24.39 -11.64 6.39
C ALA A 715 -25.56 -10.66 6.19
N CYS A 716 -26.13 -10.60 4.99
CA CYS A 716 -27.17 -9.61 4.64
C CYS A 716 -28.34 -10.18 3.84
N SER A 717 -28.39 -11.50 3.66
CA SER A 717 -29.44 -12.17 2.90
C SER A 717 -29.53 -13.63 3.32
N GLU A 718 -30.51 -14.33 2.77
CA GLU A 718 -30.45 -15.78 2.70
C GLU A 718 -29.21 -16.20 1.90
N CYS A 719 -28.49 -17.21 2.38
CA CYS A 719 -27.45 -17.90 1.64
C CYS A 719 -27.80 -19.39 1.54
N ASN A 720 -27.43 -20.03 0.44
CA ASN A 720 -27.79 -21.42 0.23
C ASN A 720 -27.01 -22.38 1.13
N LEU A 721 -25.76 -22.07 1.51
CA LEU A 721 -24.99 -22.90 2.46
C LEU A 721 -25.64 -22.91 3.86
N GLY A 722 -26.05 -21.75 4.39
CA GLY A 722 -26.73 -21.70 5.69
C GLY A 722 -28.07 -22.44 5.70
N SER A 723 -28.88 -22.26 4.65
CA SER A 723 -30.10 -23.04 4.44
C SER A 723 -29.82 -24.55 4.36
N PHE A 724 -28.75 -24.95 3.66
CA PHE A 724 -28.32 -26.33 3.52
C PHE A 724 -27.86 -26.96 4.85
N LEU A 725 -27.06 -26.25 5.65
CA LEU A 725 -26.61 -26.71 6.97
C LEU A 725 -27.81 -26.95 7.88
N CYS A 726 -28.77 -26.03 7.90
CA CYS A 726 -29.98 -26.22 8.69
C CYS A 726 -30.87 -27.36 8.17
N ASP A 727 -30.91 -27.62 6.86
CA ASP A 727 -31.59 -28.81 6.32
C ASP A 727 -30.89 -30.11 6.76
N ALA A 728 -29.55 -30.12 6.80
CA ALA A 728 -28.78 -31.26 7.29
C ALA A 728 -29.07 -31.55 8.78
N PHE A 729 -29.09 -30.50 9.61
CA PHE A 729 -29.45 -30.59 11.02
C PHE A 729 -30.88 -31.13 11.20
N MET A 730 -31.86 -30.55 10.51
CA MET A 730 -33.24 -31.01 10.56
C MET A 730 -33.36 -32.47 10.12
N HIS A 731 -32.66 -32.88 9.05
CA HIS A 731 -32.62 -34.27 8.61
C HIS A 731 -32.07 -35.23 9.69
N GLY A 732 -31.04 -34.79 10.43
CA GLY A 732 -30.41 -35.55 11.51
C GLY A 732 -31.39 -36.03 12.58
N VAL A 733 -32.42 -35.24 12.90
CA VAL A 733 -33.42 -35.55 13.96
C VAL A 733 -34.76 -36.07 13.43
N MET A 734 -34.91 -36.30 12.11
CA MET A 734 -36.17 -36.82 11.55
C MET A 734 -36.62 -38.14 12.21
N HIS A 735 -35.66 -39.00 12.57
CA HIS A 735 -35.90 -40.28 13.20
C HIS A 735 -36.32 -40.20 14.68
N TRP A 736 -36.27 -39.01 15.28
CA TRP A 736 -36.71 -38.75 16.66
C TRP A 736 -38.19 -38.35 16.74
N ALA A 737 -38.88 -38.23 15.60
CA ALA A 737 -40.29 -37.84 15.56
C ALA A 737 -41.17 -38.74 16.46
N GLU A 738 -42.03 -38.10 17.25
CA GLU A 738 -43.00 -38.78 18.12
C GLU A 738 -44.28 -39.17 17.34
N GLU A 739 -45.08 -40.12 17.86
CA GLU A 739 -46.11 -40.85 17.08
C GLU A 739 -47.09 -39.98 16.28
N ASP A 740 -47.49 -38.81 16.79
CA ASP A 740 -48.47 -37.92 16.13
C ASP A 740 -47.82 -36.79 15.30
N ASN A 741 -46.48 -36.69 15.28
CA ASN A 741 -45.72 -35.67 14.59
C ASN A 741 -44.95 -36.26 13.40
N TRP A 742 -44.85 -35.52 12.28
CA TRP A 742 -44.04 -35.98 11.14
C TRP A 742 -42.55 -35.61 11.28
N HIS A 743 -42.19 -34.79 12.28
CA HIS A 743 -40.82 -34.34 12.55
C HIS A 743 -40.61 -34.10 14.05
N TYR A 744 -39.35 -34.14 14.51
CA TYR A 744 -39.00 -33.86 15.91
C TYR A 744 -38.93 -32.36 16.23
N ALA A 745 -38.10 -31.61 15.50
CA ALA A 745 -37.98 -30.15 15.63
C ALA A 745 -38.91 -29.39 14.67
N HIS A 746 -39.31 -28.17 15.02
CA HIS A 746 -40.12 -27.31 14.16
C HIS A 746 -39.27 -26.58 13.11
N PHE A 747 -38.11 -26.05 13.51
CA PHE A 747 -37.21 -25.32 12.64
C PHE A 747 -35.78 -25.31 13.17
N CYS A 748 -34.83 -25.03 12.28
CA CYS A 748 -33.43 -24.82 12.59
C CYS A 748 -33.03 -23.35 12.33
N VAL A 749 -32.09 -22.85 13.14
CA VAL A 749 -31.36 -21.60 12.90
C VAL A 749 -29.86 -21.78 13.08
N ILE A 750 -29.05 -21.08 12.29
CA ILE A 750 -27.59 -20.98 12.45
C ILE A 750 -27.14 -19.56 12.09
N ASN A 751 -26.25 -18.95 12.86
CA ASN A 751 -25.76 -17.60 12.59
C ASN A 751 -24.66 -17.60 11.52
N GLN A 752 -24.54 -16.49 10.76
CA GLN A 752 -23.48 -16.34 9.75
C GLN A 752 -22.08 -16.53 10.35
N GLY A 753 -21.86 -16.11 11.61
CA GLY A 753 -20.58 -16.29 12.30
C GLY A 753 -20.15 -17.75 12.44
N GLY A 754 -21.09 -18.70 12.48
CA GLY A 754 -20.84 -20.14 12.49
C GLY A 754 -20.46 -20.73 11.12
N ILE A 755 -20.60 -19.97 10.03
CA ILE A 755 -20.33 -20.40 8.64
C ILE A 755 -19.08 -19.69 8.12
N ARG A 756 -17.98 -20.42 7.96
CA ARG A 756 -16.64 -19.82 7.78
C ARG A 756 -16.08 -19.85 6.36
N SER A 757 -16.52 -20.82 5.56
CA SER A 757 -16.05 -20.98 4.18
C SER A 757 -17.18 -21.44 3.27
N SER A 758 -17.10 -21.07 1.99
CA SER A 758 -17.95 -21.65 0.95
C SER A 758 -17.50 -23.07 0.61
N ILE A 759 -18.41 -23.88 0.07
CA ILE A 759 -18.10 -25.18 -0.54
C ILE A 759 -18.37 -25.07 -2.04
N GLU A 760 -17.31 -25.21 -2.83
CA GLU A 760 -17.37 -25.10 -4.29
C GLU A 760 -18.17 -26.24 -4.93
N HIS A 761 -18.72 -25.97 -6.11
CA HIS A 761 -19.31 -26.99 -6.97
C HIS A 761 -18.30 -28.11 -7.28
N GLY A 762 -18.77 -29.36 -7.28
CA GLY A 762 -17.95 -30.53 -7.57
C GLY A 762 -17.78 -31.41 -6.34
N THR A 763 -16.62 -32.03 -6.18
CA THR A 763 -16.33 -32.93 -5.06
C THR A 763 -16.30 -32.18 -3.74
N ILE A 764 -17.02 -32.68 -2.74
CA ILE A 764 -17.00 -32.21 -1.35
C ILE A 764 -16.12 -33.14 -0.54
N THR A 765 -15.07 -32.61 0.07
CA THR A 765 -14.14 -33.35 0.92
C THR A 765 -14.40 -33.08 2.41
N PHE A 766 -13.78 -33.89 3.27
CA PHE A 766 -13.78 -33.70 4.72
C PHE A 766 -13.30 -32.29 5.05
N GLU A 767 -12.19 -31.86 4.44
CA GLU A 767 -11.65 -30.52 4.63
C GLU A 767 -12.62 -29.41 4.22
N SER A 768 -13.24 -29.50 3.04
CA SER A 768 -14.21 -28.47 2.62
C SER A 768 -15.41 -28.38 3.58
N THR A 769 -15.77 -29.49 4.22
CA THR A 769 -16.90 -29.53 5.17
C THR A 769 -16.49 -28.94 6.53
N ILE A 770 -15.33 -29.34 7.06
CA ILE A 770 -14.85 -28.83 8.35
C ILE A 770 -14.46 -27.35 8.26
N LEU A 771 -13.91 -26.89 7.14
CA LEU A 771 -13.63 -25.46 6.93
C LEU A 771 -14.91 -24.61 6.82
N ALA A 772 -16.05 -25.20 6.42
CA ALA A 772 -17.33 -24.50 6.38
C ALA A 772 -17.92 -24.31 7.80
N VAL A 773 -17.76 -25.30 8.69
CA VAL A 773 -18.26 -25.32 10.08
C VAL A 773 -17.17 -25.85 11.05
N PRO A 774 -16.16 -25.04 11.40
CA PRO A 774 -14.91 -25.55 12.01
C PRO A 774 -14.91 -25.64 13.53
N PHE A 775 -16.00 -25.24 14.20
CA PHE A 775 -16.00 -25.04 15.66
C PHE A 775 -16.36 -26.29 16.46
N GLU A 776 -16.68 -27.39 15.78
CA GLU A 776 -17.10 -28.65 16.42
C GLU A 776 -18.26 -28.45 17.41
N ASN A 777 -19.17 -27.52 17.11
CA ASN A 777 -20.29 -27.21 18.00
C ASN A 777 -21.20 -28.43 18.14
N ASN A 778 -21.75 -28.63 19.34
CA ASN A 778 -22.87 -29.56 19.47
C ASN A 778 -24.10 -28.92 18.84
N VAL A 779 -24.82 -29.69 18.02
CA VAL A 779 -26.15 -29.29 17.58
C VAL A 779 -27.16 -29.74 18.61
N GLU A 780 -27.97 -28.81 19.09
CA GLU A 780 -28.93 -29.01 20.16
C GLU A 780 -30.36 -28.76 19.69
N VAL A 781 -31.31 -29.44 20.33
CA VAL A 781 -32.74 -29.19 20.21
C VAL A 781 -33.29 -28.79 21.58
N PHE A 782 -34.04 -27.69 21.64
CA PHE A 782 -34.68 -27.22 22.87
C PHE A 782 -36.04 -26.58 22.61
N ASP A 783 -36.85 -26.45 23.66
CA ASP A 783 -38.15 -25.78 23.58
C ASP A 783 -37.99 -24.26 23.82
N LEU A 784 -38.42 -23.43 22.87
CA LEU A 784 -38.42 -21.96 22.95
C LEU A 784 -39.82 -21.39 22.67
N ARG A 785 -40.26 -20.42 23.48
CA ARG A 785 -41.58 -19.79 23.34
C ARG A 785 -41.61 -18.79 22.18
N GLY A 786 -42.76 -18.65 21.53
CA GLY A 786 -42.93 -17.87 20.30
C GLY A 786 -42.56 -16.39 20.40
N ASP A 787 -42.74 -15.76 21.56
CA ASP A 787 -42.28 -14.39 21.84
C ASP A 787 -40.74 -14.28 21.83
N HIS A 788 -40.03 -15.20 22.48
CA HIS A 788 -38.56 -15.24 22.44
C HIS A 788 -38.01 -15.55 21.05
N ILE A 789 -38.75 -16.30 20.23
CA ILE A 789 -38.40 -16.49 18.80
C ILE A 789 -38.47 -15.17 18.03
N MET A 790 -39.45 -14.31 18.33
CA MET A 790 -39.52 -12.97 17.73
C MET A 790 -38.35 -12.10 18.18
N GLU A 791 -37.99 -12.13 19.47
CA GLU A 791 -36.82 -11.41 20.01
C GLU A 791 -35.51 -11.87 19.34
N MET A 792 -35.33 -13.19 19.19
CA MET A 792 -34.18 -13.77 18.48
C MET A 792 -34.09 -13.30 17.03
N LEU A 793 -35.22 -13.25 16.31
CA LEU A 793 -35.25 -12.80 14.92
C LEU A 793 -35.02 -11.28 14.80
N GLU A 794 -35.51 -10.47 15.73
CA GLU A 794 -35.18 -9.03 15.79
C GLU A 794 -33.68 -8.83 16.06
N TYR A 795 -33.11 -9.61 16.99
CA TYR A 795 -31.68 -9.55 17.29
C TYR A 795 -30.80 -9.93 16.10
N SER A 796 -31.22 -10.94 15.33
CA SER A 796 -30.56 -11.37 14.09
C SER A 796 -30.37 -10.22 13.09
N VAL A 797 -31.23 -9.20 13.13
CA VAL A 797 -31.25 -8.09 12.18
C VAL A 797 -31.13 -6.75 12.90
N ALA A 798 -30.32 -6.68 13.96
CA ALA A 798 -30.20 -5.49 14.81
C ALA A 798 -28.97 -4.58 14.56
N ASN A 799 -28.14 -4.82 13.54
CA ASN A 799 -27.07 -3.88 13.14
C ASN A 799 -27.62 -2.77 12.22
N ASP A 800 -26.86 -1.69 12.02
CA ASP A 800 -27.15 -0.61 11.06
C ASP A 800 -25.86 -0.15 10.35
N PRO A 801 -25.89 0.27 9.05
CA PRO A 801 -27.03 0.13 8.13
C PRO A 801 -27.35 -1.36 7.89
N TYR A 802 -26.30 -2.19 7.85
CA TYR A 802 -26.27 -3.59 8.27
C TYR A 802 -24.89 -4.18 7.98
N ALA A 803 -24.42 -5.01 8.89
CA ALA A 803 -23.37 -6.02 8.74
C ALA A 803 -23.41 -6.85 10.03
N GLY A 804 -23.12 -8.16 10.00
CA GLY A 804 -22.79 -8.83 11.27
C GLY A 804 -22.90 -10.35 11.31
N ALA A 805 -22.09 -10.95 12.19
CA ALA A 805 -22.01 -12.38 12.45
C ALA A 805 -23.29 -13.01 13.04
N ARG A 806 -24.28 -12.20 13.45
CA ARG A 806 -25.54 -12.66 14.08
C ARG A 806 -26.72 -12.87 13.11
N MET A 807 -26.55 -12.63 11.80
CA MET A 807 -27.62 -12.92 10.82
C MET A 807 -27.91 -14.43 10.78
N LEU A 808 -29.16 -14.82 11.05
CA LEU A 808 -29.59 -16.21 11.11
C LEU A 808 -30.02 -16.73 9.74
N GLN A 809 -29.47 -17.89 9.37
CA GLN A 809 -29.90 -18.75 8.28
C GLN A 809 -30.79 -19.85 8.83
N VAL A 810 -31.73 -20.37 8.02
CA VAL A 810 -32.87 -21.10 8.59
C VAL A 810 -33.33 -22.31 7.76
N SER A 811 -34.00 -23.26 8.42
CA SER A 811 -34.87 -24.27 7.81
C SER A 811 -36.15 -24.45 8.61
N GLY A 812 -37.29 -24.69 7.97
CA GLY A 812 -38.58 -24.90 8.67
C GLY A 812 -39.28 -23.63 9.18
N ILE A 813 -38.65 -22.46 9.10
CA ILE A 813 -39.22 -21.13 9.41
C ILE A 813 -39.07 -20.21 8.19
N ARG A 814 -40.00 -19.27 8.03
CA ARG A 814 -39.95 -18.21 7.00
C ARG A 814 -40.18 -16.87 7.63
N SER A 815 -39.28 -15.93 7.34
CA SER A 815 -39.25 -14.60 7.97
C SER A 815 -39.17 -13.50 6.92
N VAL A 816 -39.97 -12.45 7.12
CA VAL A 816 -39.97 -11.24 6.29
C VAL A 816 -39.53 -10.07 7.17
N PHE A 817 -38.51 -9.35 6.72
CA PHE A 817 -37.89 -8.24 7.42
C PHE A 817 -37.98 -6.93 6.61
N ASP A 818 -37.87 -5.79 7.31
CA ASP A 818 -37.70 -4.46 6.73
C ASP A 818 -36.59 -3.69 7.47
N GLY A 819 -35.43 -3.59 6.82
CA GLY A 819 -34.23 -2.94 7.39
C GLY A 819 -34.40 -1.45 7.61
N ALA A 820 -35.37 -0.79 6.96
CA ALA A 820 -35.60 0.64 7.15
C ALA A 820 -36.35 0.98 8.44
N ARG A 821 -36.84 -0.03 9.18
CA ARG A 821 -37.59 0.17 10.42
C ARG A 821 -36.67 0.36 11.64
N PRO A 822 -37.17 0.93 12.73
CA PRO A 822 -36.43 0.96 13.99
C PRO A 822 -36.07 -0.45 14.49
N LEU A 823 -34.97 -0.56 15.22
CA LEU A 823 -34.59 -1.78 15.94
C LEU A 823 -35.76 -2.27 16.81
N GLY A 824 -36.08 -3.57 16.75
CA GLY A 824 -37.21 -4.17 17.45
C GLY A 824 -38.55 -4.08 16.70
N GLU A 825 -38.59 -3.47 15.51
CA GLU A 825 -39.78 -3.44 14.64
C GLU A 825 -39.50 -3.96 13.22
N ARG A 826 -38.35 -4.61 13.00
CA ARG A 826 -37.89 -5.01 11.66
C ARG A 826 -38.54 -6.29 11.18
N VAL A 827 -38.95 -7.18 12.07
CA VAL A 827 -39.63 -8.43 11.75
C VAL A 827 -41.10 -8.15 11.38
N LEU A 828 -41.44 -8.27 10.10
CA LEU A 828 -42.78 -8.00 9.58
C LEU A 828 -43.72 -9.21 9.68
N ASN A 829 -43.20 -10.39 9.39
CA ASN A 829 -44.01 -11.61 9.34
C ASN A 829 -43.13 -12.85 9.56
N VAL A 830 -43.63 -13.78 10.37
CA VAL A 830 -42.95 -15.05 10.66
C VAL A 830 -43.96 -16.19 10.56
N THR A 831 -43.61 -17.20 9.79
CA THR A 831 -44.38 -18.44 9.70
C THR A 831 -43.50 -19.65 9.96
N VAL A 832 -44.02 -20.61 10.73
CA VAL A 832 -43.31 -21.83 11.13
C VAL A 832 -44.00 -23.03 10.51
N ARG A 833 -43.23 -24.02 10.07
CA ARG A 833 -43.76 -25.27 9.51
C ARG A 833 -44.36 -26.11 10.63
N CYS A 834 -45.64 -26.45 10.53
CA CYS A 834 -46.30 -27.31 11.52
C CYS A 834 -45.66 -28.70 11.54
N ILE A 835 -45.50 -29.31 12.72
CA ILE A 835 -45.12 -30.72 12.89
C ILE A 835 -46.30 -31.61 13.29
N GLU A 836 -47.26 -31.05 14.01
CA GLU A 836 -48.54 -31.67 14.41
C GLU A 836 -49.57 -31.62 13.26
N CYS A 837 -49.16 -32.01 12.04
CA CYS A 837 -50.00 -31.95 10.87
C CYS A 837 -49.66 -33.05 9.86
N SER A 838 -50.67 -33.67 9.25
CA SER A 838 -50.46 -34.76 8.29
C SER A 838 -49.84 -34.32 6.95
N VAL A 839 -49.93 -33.03 6.64
CA VAL A 839 -49.28 -32.40 5.47
C VAL A 839 -48.57 -31.14 5.97
N PRO A 840 -47.23 -31.08 5.90
CA PRO A 840 -46.46 -29.92 6.37
C PRO A 840 -46.88 -28.65 5.63
N ARG A 841 -47.15 -27.60 6.39
CA ARG A 841 -47.49 -26.26 5.87
C ARG A 841 -46.98 -25.19 6.83
N TYR A 842 -46.77 -24.00 6.31
CA TYR A 842 -46.38 -22.84 7.11
C TYR A 842 -47.62 -22.19 7.74
N GLU A 843 -47.56 -21.96 9.04
CA GLU A 843 -48.60 -21.28 9.82
C GLU A 843 -47.99 -20.06 10.53
N PRO A 844 -48.74 -18.97 10.75
CA PRO A 844 -48.25 -17.83 11.53
C PRO A 844 -47.76 -18.28 12.91
N ILE A 845 -46.65 -17.68 13.37
CA ILE A 845 -46.13 -17.97 14.70
C ILE A 845 -47.14 -17.58 15.79
N ASN A 846 -47.26 -18.41 16.82
CA ASN A 846 -48.05 -18.14 18.02
C ASN A 846 -47.11 -17.79 19.17
N LEU A 847 -47.23 -16.56 19.68
CA LEU A 847 -46.32 -16.02 20.70
C LEU A 847 -46.37 -16.78 22.02
N ASP A 848 -47.48 -17.43 22.36
CA ASP A 848 -47.65 -18.17 23.62
C ASP A 848 -47.31 -19.67 23.47
N LYS A 849 -47.03 -20.14 22.26
CA LYS A 849 -46.72 -21.56 21.98
C LYS A 849 -45.21 -21.81 22.14
N TYR A 850 -44.85 -22.97 22.68
CA TYR A 850 -43.48 -23.49 22.65
C TYR A 850 -43.22 -24.25 21.35
N TYR A 851 -42.05 -24.00 20.76
CA TYR A 851 -41.56 -24.66 19.56
C TYR A 851 -40.22 -25.34 19.87
N LYS A 852 -40.05 -26.57 19.39
CA LYS A 852 -38.74 -27.23 19.33
C LYS A 852 -37.87 -26.54 18.28
N VAL A 853 -36.82 -25.86 18.72
CA VAL A 853 -35.84 -25.14 17.89
C VAL A 853 -34.54 -25.92 17.88
N MET A 854 -33.90 -26.01 16.72
CA MET A 854 -32.59 -26.66 16.54
C MET A 854 -31.52 -25.62 16.19
N THR A 855 -30.38 -25.66 16.85
CA THR A 855 -29.25 -24.75 16.59
C THR A 855 -27.94 -25.29 17.19
N THR A 856 -26.84 -24.57 17.08
CA THR A 856 -25.57 -24.92 17.74
C THR A 856 -25.61 -24.52 19.22
N ASP A 857 -24.90 -25.25 20.07
CA ASP A 857 -24.71 -24.93 21.50
C ASP A 857 -24.14 -23.53 21.72
N PHE A 858 -23.33 -23.01 20.78
CA PHE A 858 -22.93 -21.60 20.74
C PHE A 858 -24.14 -20.63 20.84
N ILE A 859 -25.18 -20.84 20.03
CA ILE A 859 -26.41 -20.03 20.09
C ILE A 859 -27.27 -20.47 21.28
N GLY A 860 -27.34 -21.78 21.55
CA GLY A 860 -28.14 -22.36 22.63
C GLY A 860 -27.78 -21.81 24.01
N ASN A 861 -26.50 -21.55 24.27
CA ASN A 861 -26.01 -20.98 25.53
C ASN A 861 -26.16 -19.45 25.62
N GLY A 862 -26.67 -18.79 24.57
CA GLY A 862 -26.96 -17.35 24.51
C GLY A 862 -28.13 -16.87 25.40
N GLY A 863 -28.84 -17.79 26.08
CA GLY A 863 -29.80 -17.44 27.13
C GLY A 863 -31.27 -17.39 26.70
N GLY A 864 -32.11 -16.83 27.57
CA GLY A 864 -33.57 -16.89 27.47
C GLY A 864 -34.18 -18.08 28.22
N ASP A 865 -35.50 -18.09 28.41
CA ASP A 865 -36.24 -19.17 29.11
C ASP A 865 -36.40 -20.44 28.23
N TYR A 866 -35.31 -21.01 27.73
CA TYR A 866 -35.33 -22.29 27.00
C TYR A 866 -35.25 -23.48 27.96
N THR A 867 -35.88 -24.60 27.58
CA THR A 867 -35.95 -25.81 28.43
C THR A 867 -35.79 -27.06 27.58
N ASN A 868 -35.54 -28.21 28.24
CA ASN A 868 -35.45 -29.53 27.59
C ASN A 868 -34.38 -29.60 26.49
N VAL A 869 -33.15 -29.16 26.79
CA VAL A 869 -32.01 -29.23 25.88
C VAL A 869 -31.60 -30.68 25.65
N GLU A 870 -31.51 -31.06 24.38
CA GLU A 870 -31.03 -32.38 23.93
C GLU A 870 -29.92 -32.21 22.89
N VAL A 871 -28.76 -32.81 23.17
CA VAL A 871 -27.62 -32.82 22.24
C VAL A 871 -27.82 -33.89 21.18
N VAL A 872 -27.76 -33.49 19.91
CA VAL A 872 -27.92 -34.36 18.74
C VAL A 872 -26.59 -34.99 18.33
N GLY A 873 -25.53 -34.19 18.32
CA GLY A 873 -24.19 -34.58 17.88
C GLY A 873 -23.41 -33.37 17.38
N VAL A 874 -22.20 -33.60 16.88
CA VAL A 874 -21.33 -32.53 16.39
C VAL A 874 -21.77 -32.06 15.00
N ASP A 875 -21.73 -30.75 14.77
CA ASP A 875 -22.22 -30.09 13.55
C ASP A 875 -21.65 -30.68 12.25
N TYR A 876 -20.32 -30.74 12.11
CA TYR A 876 -19.66 -31.22 10.90
C TYR A 876 -19.97 -32.70 10.63
N ASP A 877 -20.11 -33.54 11.67
CA ASP A 877 -20.50 -34.95 11.55
C ASP A 877 -21.92 -35.13 11.02
N ILE A 878 -22.87 -34.33 11.51
CA ILE A 878 -24.25 -34.35 11.02
C ILE A 878 -24.30 -33.91 9.55
N VAL A 879 -23.57 -32.86 9.19
CA VAL A 879 -23.49 -32.34 7.82
C VAL A 879 -22.85 -33.35 6.88
N MET A 880 -21.73 -33.97 7.25
CA MET A 880 -21.08 -35.01 6.44
C MET A 880 -22.00 -36.21 6.21
N ASN A 881 -22.72 -36.65 7.25
CA ASN A 881 -23.67 -37.75 7.12
C ASN A 881 -24.84 -37.40 6.18
N TYR A 882 -25.32 -36.17 6.22
CA TYR A 882 -26.34 -35.68 5.29
C TYR A 882 -25.81 -35.64 3.84
N ILE A 883 -24.61 -35.09 3.62
CA ILE A 883 -23.96 -35.05 2.30
C ILE A 883 -23.80 -36.46 1.73
N ARG A 884 -23.28 -37.41 2.52
CA ARG A 884 -23.11 -38.82 2.09
C ARG A 884 -24.43 -39.46 1.64
N GLN A 885 -25.55 -39.10 2.29
CA GLN A 885 -26.86 -39.66 1.98
C GLN A 885 -27.54 -38.97 0.78
N GLN A 886 -27.29 -37.68 0.59
CA GLN A 886 -27.98 -36.85 -0.41
C GLN A 886 -27.12 -36.54 -1.66
N SER A 887 -25.88 -37.04 -1.72
CA SER A 887 -24.96 -36.79 -2.84
C SER A 887 -25.52 -37.35 -4.18
N PRO A 888 -25.47 -36.58 -5.29
CA PRO A 888 -24.99 -35.20 -5.36
C PRO A 888 -26.01 -34.21 -4.76
N VAL A 889 -25.53 -33.31 -3.90
CA VAL A 889 -26.36 -32.32 -3.22
C VAL A 889 -26.58 -31.08 -4.09
N PHE A 890 -27.65 -30.35 -3.80
CA PHE A 890 -27.86 -29.00 -4.29
C PHE A 890 -28.67 -28.21 -3.27
N ALA A 891 -28.45 -26.90 -3.19
CA ALA A 891 -29.24 -26.00 -2.37
C ALA A 891 -29.48 -24.69 -3.12
N GLU A 892 -30.74 -24.30 -3.21
CA GLU A 892 -31.18 -23.04 -3.81
C GLU A 892 -31.50 -22.01 -2.72
N VAL A 893 -31.64 -20.74 -3.11
CA VAL A 893 -32.20 -19.68 -2.25
C VAL A 893 -33.71 -19.64 -2.52
N ASP A 894 -34.50 -20.29 -1.67
CA ASP A 894 -35.95 -20.50 -1.91
C ASP A 894 -36.86 -19.47 -1.22
N GLY A 895 -36.27 -18.39 -0.69
CA GLY A 895 -37.00 -17.27 -0.10
C GLY A 895 -37.51 -17.57 1.31
N ARG A 896 -36.73 -18.34 2.08
CA ARG A 896 -36.93 -18.54 3.53
C ARG A 896 -36.79 -17.23 4.28
N ILE A 897 -35.89 -16.37 3.81
CA ILE A 897 -35.66 -15.04 4.36
C ILE A 897 -35.91 -14.00 3.26
N GLN A 898 -36.78 -13.04 3.54
CA GLN A 898 -37.06 -11.93 2.64
C GLN A 898 -36.79 -10.62 3.36
N ILE A 899 -35.94 -9.77 2.80
CA ILE A 899 -35.55 -8.50 3.43
C ILE A 899 -35.90 -7.36 2.47
N SER A 900 -36.80 -6.49 2.90
CA SER A 900 -37.01 -5.18 2.28
C SER A 900 -35.94 -4.23 2.82
N ASN A 901 -35.29 -3.43 1.98
CA ASN A 901 -34.18 -2.55 2.37
C ASN A 901 -33.00 -3.33 3.01
N PRO A 902 -32.30 -4.19 2.24
CA PRO A 902 -31.15 -4.95 2.73
C PRO A 902 -29.93 -4.04 2.98
N CYS A 903 -28.91 -4.60 3.63
CA CYS A 903 -27.61 -3.93 3.81
C CYS A 903 -26.97 -3.53 2.48
N ILE A 904 -26.08 -2.53 2.54
CA ILE A 904 -25.15 -2.23 1.44
C ILE A 904 -23.87 -3.01 1.77
N VAL A 905 -23.59 -4.09 1.02
CA VAL A 905 -22.34 -4.87 1.12
C VAL A 905 -21.24 -4.17 0.35
#